data_AF-A0A4Q1JZS1-F1
#
_entry.id   AF-A0A4Q1JZS1-F1
#
_cell.length_a   1.000
_cell.length_b   1.000
_cell.length_c   1.000
_cell.angle_alpha   90.00
_cell.angle_beta   90.00
_cell.angle_gamma   90.00
#
_symmetry.space_group_name_H-M   'P 1'
#
loop_
_entity.id
_entity.type
_entity.pdbx_description
1 polymer ?
#
loop_
_entity_poly.entity_id
_entity_poly.type
_entity_poly.pdbx_seq_one_letter_code
_entity_poly.pdbx_strand_id
1 'polypeptide(L)'
;MAMTAACAGPGWGRGMRTRTLAAACVAAVVLAACGGGGGGGSASTPAQPAAPPVATPVPPAANPTPAYASLFASDTPVREQIQYTEADGTLVTLLGFRPVPRHSREGGEPWTDPVDRGPGNHFAFPTHYFQNRTFGIVIRDEVPAGRQRINAYLRSNAGVMVDNAFNAFRRIDPTSAEYGWQLNTGFKHPTDGSTRCGASTDIAQMCVAGDGNAVIRDYWRYGDEQLYIGNTRPDNRLRMGDKIEMTGSIFLEAAPGTNNALIDGGPRRYYSMEQMYVVGKGFVPWYGTAPKLDTTPLPEETLLGGQASVSYNYSEEPHRVFQQAATNIGISNVQRFVEGRRLFHTSFLDGRHSESPNVNPVFTRHANQLGARFNQERCLACHSLNGRSPAVEAGDPLNAMNVLTAAANATGAAPDPVYGLAVQQVARDGNAPNHAVRIQSFETSQRRLPDGEVVELRKPVYAFSGPVPAAYSVRQAPQVIGLGLLEAIDEETILALSDPDDRNGDGVRGKPNWSIDPETGARHLGRFGWKAGKGSLRQQSGTALLLDMGVTSPVYKNAACQRAPASAECKAGNASTAITTEDIAQLTDYLQLLGVPAQRSLRSGYTDGTITPPEHEVDEQTVARGQQLFAQAQCTACHVAQIKTGARHPFAELRNQTIRPYTDLLLHDMGSEMADTLAEGEAAANLWRTQPLWGLGSLKYVQKGTGFADASSVRYLHDGRARTVSEAIAWHGGEAANSRTRYEALPRADRQAILTFLESL
;
A
#
# COMPACT_ATOMS: atom_id res chain seq x y z
N MET A 1 -30.68 -49.91 0.83
CA MET A 1 -32.05 -49.64 1.35
C MET A 1 -32.25 -48.13 1.20
N ALA A 2 -33.17 -47.65 0.35
CA ALA A 2 -34.64 -47.66 0.50
C ALA A 2 -35.09 -46.81 1.71
N MET A 3 -36.03 -45.87 1.62
CA MET A 3 -37.10 -45.67 0.60
C MET A 3 -37.60 -44.20 0.51
N THR A 4 -38.52 -43.94 -0.44
CA THR A 4 -39.44 -42.80 -0.71
C THR A 4 -39.93 -41.93 0.49
N ALA A 5 -40.51 -40.72 0.38
CA ALA A 5 -41.28 -39.98 -0.67
C ALA A 5 -41.14 -38.43 -0.45
N ALA A 6 -41.51 -37.43 -1.28
CA ALA A 6 -42.14 -37.27 -2.61
C ALA A 6 -43.53 -36.53 -2.65
N CYS A 7 -43.52 -35.22 -2.97
CA CYS A 7 -44.63 -34.32 -3.37
C CYS A 7 -44.01 -33.12 -4.15
N ALA A 8 -44.60 -32.37 -5.07
CA ALA A 8 -45.75 -32.41 -6.00
C ALA A 8 -45.94 -30.92 -6.46
N GLY A 9 -46.13 -30.64 -7.76
CA GLY A 9 -46.26 -29.28 -8.32
C GLY A 9 -47.70 -28.72 -8.30
N PRO A 10 -48.15 -27.82 -9.21
CA PRO A 10 -47.57 -27.34 -10.49
C PRO A 10 -47.38 -25.78 -10.52
N GLY A 11 -47.08 -25.05 -11.61
CA GLY A 11 -46.71 -25.33 -13.02
C GLY A 11 -46.99 -24.11 -13.94
N TRP A 12 -46.90 -24.28 -15.28
CA TRP A 12 -47.13 -23.27 -16.34
C TRP A 12 -46.07 -22.13 -16.43
N GLY A 13 -45.66 -21.62 -17.60
CA GLY A 13 -45.88 -22.05 -18.98
C GLY A 13 -45.05 -21.22 -19.98
N ARG A 14 -44.61 -21.80 -21.12
CA ARG A 14 -43.84 -21.09 -22.18
C ARG A 14 -44.76 -20.35 -23.16
N GLY A 15 -44.35 -19.18 -23.64
CA GLY A 15 -45.02 -18.46 -24.73
C GLY A 15 -44.07 -17.63 -25.59
N MET A 16 -43.88 -18.00 -26.86
CA MET A 16 -43.33 -17.12 -27.91
C MET A 16 -44.45 -16.28 -28.53
N ARG A 17 -44.16 -15.02 -28.92
CA ARG A 17 -44.59 -14.47 -30.22
C ARG A 17 -43.92 -13.14 -30.58
N THR A 18 -44.06 -12.79 -31.85
CA THR A 18 -43.25 -11.86 -32.65
C THR A 18 -44.03 -10.60 -33.07
N ARG A 19 -43.30 -9.51 -33.40
CA ARG A 19 -43.75 -8.31 -34.16
C ARG A 19 -44.78 -7.42 -33.41
N THR A 20 -45.04 -6.15 -33.79
CA THR A 20 -44.67 -5.34 -34.98
C THR A 20 -44.50 -3.86 -34.61
N LEU A 21 -44.05 -3.00 -35.55
CA LEU A 21 -44.06 -1.54 -35.40
C LEU A 21 -45.49 -0.96 -35.36
N ALA A 22 -45.65 0.18 -34.69
CA ALA A 22 -46.59 1.23 -35.04
C ALA A 22 -45.99 2.60 -34.63
N ALA A 23 -46.20 3.64 -35.43
CA ALA A 23 -45.76 5.01 -35.15
C ALA A 23 -46.96 5.95 -35.06
N ALA A 24 -46.84 7.01 -34.26
CA ALA A 24 -47.80 8.11 -34.21
C ALA A 24 -47.05 9.43 -33.98
N CYS A 25 -47.07 10.32 -34.97
CA CYS A 25 -46.55 11.68 -34.85
C CYS A 25 -47.68 12.63 -34.42
N VAL A 26 -47.39 13.58 -33.54
CA VAL A 26 -48.05 14.88 -33.52
C VAL A 26 -46.97 15.94 -33.46
N ALA A 27 -47.01 16.89 -34.38
CA ALA A 27 -46.12 18.05 -34.43
C ALA A 27 -46.94 19.34 -34.35
N ALA A 28 -46.37 20.35 -33.70
CA ALA A 28 -46.86 21.73 -33.74
C ALA A 28 -45.65 22.67 -33.85
N VAL A 29 -45.70 23.64 -34.76
CA VAL A 29 -44.56 24.46 -35.19
C VAL A 29 -44.98 25.93 -35.33
N VAL A 30 -44.22 26.84 -34.72
CA VAL A 30 -44.06 28.28 -35.03
C VAL A 30 -42.65 28.65 -34.49
N LEU A 31 -41.60 28.88 -35.31
CA LEU A 31 -41.21 30.13 -36.02
C LEU A 31 -40.97 31.32 -35.05
N ALA A 32 -39.91 32.15 -35.12
CA ALA A 32 -38.66 32.21 -35.89
C ALA A 32 -37.69 33.19 -35.13
N ALA A 33 -36.51 33.66 -35.58
CA ALA A 33 -35.79 33.60 -36.86
C ALA A 33 -34.27 33.87 -36.72
N CYS A 34 -33.49 33.45 -37.73
CA CYS A 34 -32.30 34.08 -38.33
C CYS A 34 -31.09 34.61 -37.52
N GLY A 35 -29.89 34.17 -37.95
CA GLY A 35 -28.57 34.74 -37.61
C GLY A 35 -27.59 33.68 -37.09
N GLY A 36 -26.51 33.28 -37.77
CA GLY A 36 -26.05 33.66 -39.12
C GLY A 36 -24.53 33.91 -39.19
N GLY A 37 -23.71 32.86 -39.14
CA GLY A 37 -22.25 32.98 -39.26
C GLY A 37 -21.56 31.64 -38.99
N GLY A 38 -20.74 31.17 -39.94
CA GLY A 38 -19.98 29.93 -39.81
C GLY A 38 -18.50 30.20 -39.51
N GLY A 39 -17.86 29.31 -38.75
CA GLY A 39 -16.42 29.32 -38.49
C GLY A 39 -15.97 27.97 -37.97
N GLY A 40 -15.01 27.34 -38.64
CA GLY A 40 -14.44 26.07 -38.19
C GLY A 40 -13.48 26.29 -37.02
N GLY A 41 -13.73 25.61 -35.90
CA GLY A 41 -12.86 25.60 -34.73
C GLY A 41 -12.47 24.17 -34.38
N SER A 42 -11.17 23.92 -34.20
CA SER A 42 -10.65 22.65 -33.70
C SER A 42 -11.18 22.36 -32.30
N ALA A 43 -11.58 21.11 -32.03
CA ALA A 43 -11.95 20.68 -30.69
C ALA A 43 -10.73 20.81 -29.76
N SER A 44 -10.71 21.83 -28.92
CA SER A 44 -9.68 22.02 -27.89
C SER A 44 -9.85 20.99 -26.78
N THR A 45 -8.79 20.24 -26.49
CA THR A 45 -8.69 19.38 -25.31
C THR A 45 -9.10 20.16 -24.05
N PRO A 46 -9.90 19.58 -23.13
CA PRO A 46 -10.15 20.21 -21.84
C PRO A 46 -8.82 20.54 -21.14
N ALA A 47 -8.68 21.77 -20.65
CA ALA A 47 -7.48 22.17 -19.91
C ALA A 47 -7.36 21.33 -18.63
N GLN A 48 -6.13 20.90 -18.30
CA GLN A 48 -5.87 20.23 -17.04
C GLN A 48 -6.33 21.11 -15.86
N PRO A 49 -6.99 20.55 -14.82
CA PRO A 49 -7.23 21.30 -13.60
C PRO A 49 -5.87 21.71 -13.01
N ALA A 50 -5.71 22.99 -12.69
CA ALA A 50 -4.49 23.47 -12.04
C ALA A 50 -4.27 22.71 -10.73
N ALA A 51 -3.03 22.28 -10.48
CA ALA A 51 -2.68 21.62 -9.23
C ALA A 51 -3.07 22.52 -8.04
N PRO A 52 -3.61 21.95 -6.93
CA PRO A 52 -3.86 22.74 -5.73
C PRO A 52 -2.56 23.41 -5.29
N PRO A 53 -2.62 24.66 -4.78
CA PRO A 53 -1.41 25.42 -4.49
C PRO A 53 -0.53 24.65 -3.51
N VAL A 54 0.73 24.44 -3.90
CA VAL A 54 1.78 24.07 -2.95
C VAL A 54 1.79 25.15 -1.87
N ALA A 55 1.58 24.77 -0.62
CA ALA A 55 1.67 25.70 0.50
C ALA A 55 3.06 26.35 0.47
N THR A 56 3.10 27.65 0.17
CA THR A 56 4.36 28.39 0.11
C THR A 56 5.00 28.34 1.49
N PRO A 57 6.26 27.86 1.63
CA PRO A 57 6.88 27.72 2.94
C PRO A 57 6.89 29.07 3.66
N VAL A 58 6.09 29.18 4.72
CA VAL A 58 6.22 30.28 5.67
C VAL A 58 7.60 30.11 6.30
N PRO A 59 8.48 31.13 6.30
CA PRO A 59 9.82 30.96 6.83
C PRO A 59 9.77 30.44 8.27
N PRO A 60 10.65 29.48 8.63
CA PRO A 60 10.63 28.89 9.96
C PRO A 60 10.82 29.97 11.02
N ALA A 61 10.04 29.89 12.10
CA ALA A 61 10.18 30.83 13.20
C ALA A 61 11.60 30.73 13.80
N ALA A 62 12.18 31.88 14.15
CA ALA A 62 13.50 31.96 14.80
C ALA A 62 13.48 31.51 16.28
N ASN A 63 12.62 30.55 16.61
CA ASN A 63 12.69 29.81 17.86
C ASN A 63 13.97 28.93 17.83
N PRO A 64 14.66 28.73 18.96
CA PRO A 64 15.79 27.82 19.01
C PRO A 64 15.28 26.39 18.77
N THR A 65 15.53 25.85 17.58
CA THR A 65 15.12 24.50 17.18
C THR A 65 15.57 23.50 18.25
N PRO A 66 14.63 22.81 18.93
CA PRO A 66 14.98 21.88 20.00
C PRO A 66 15.94 20.82 19.46
N ALA A 67 17.09 20.63 20.12
CA ALA A 67 18.15 19.76 19.61
C ALA A 67 17.61 18.35 19.32
N TYR A 68 17.68 17.97 18.03
CA TYR A 68 17.30 16.65 17.54
C TYR A 68 18.41 16.09 16.65
N ALA A 69 18.47 14.76 16.58
CA ALA A 69 19.24 14.06 15.55
C ALA A 69 18.32 13.77 14.35
N SER A 70 18.78 14.07 13.14
CA SER A 70 18.08 13.55 11.95
C SER A 70 18.10 12.03 11.96
N LEU A 71 17.00 11.41 11.53
CA LEU A 71 16.88 9.95 11.52
C LEU A 71 17.89 9.28 10.57
N PHE A 72 18.29 9.99 9.51
CA PHE A 72 19.33 9.58 8.58
C PHE A 72 20.37 10.70 8.43
N ALA A 73 21.65 10.32 8.44
CA ALA A 73 22.75 11.24 8.16
C ALA A 73 22.79 11.63 6.67
N SER A 74 23.39 12.78 6.34
CA SER A 74 23.49 13.28 4.96
C SER A 74 24.32 12.40 4.03
N ASP A 75 25.24 11.61 4.59
CA ASP A 75 26.13 10.65 3.93
C ASP A 75 25.61 9.20 3.97
N THR A 76 24.38 8.96 4.49
CA THR A 76 23.79 7.62 4.61
C THR A 76 23.86 6.87 3.28
N PRO A 77 24.57 5.72 3.21
CA PRO A 77 24.78 5.01 1.95
C PRO A 77 23.47 4.41 1.42
N VAL A 78 23.34 4.40 0.10
CA VAL A 78 22.30 3.66 -0.61
C VAL A 78 22.62 2.16 -0.53
N ARG A 79 21.67 1.34 -0.04
CA ARG A 79 21.84 -0.12 0.10
C ARG A 79 21.88 -0.85 -1.25
N GLU A 80 21.13 -0.37 -2.25
CA GLU A 80 21.12 -0.88 -3.62
C GLU A 80 20.74 0.25 -4.59
N GLN A 81 21.44 0.36 -5.72
CA GLN A 81 21.07 1.28 -6.79
C GLN A 81 19.98 0.63 -7.66
N ILE A 82 18.85 1.31 -7.84
CA ILE A 82 17.75 0.87 -8.72
C ILE A 82 17.89 1.40 -10.16
N GLN A 83 18.68 2.44 -10.38
CA GLN A 83 18.94 3.02 -11.69
C GLN A 83 20.26 3.82 -11.69
N TYR A 84 21.00 3.80 -12.81
CA TYR A 84 22.14 4.68 -13.08
C TYR A 84 22.32 4.90 -14.59
N THR A 85 23.16 5.86 -14.97
CA THR A 85 23.53 6.13 -16.37
C THR A 85 25.03 5.88 -16.57
N GLU A 86 25.38 5.10 -17.58
CA GLU A 86 26.78 4.85 -17.98
C GLU A 86 27.39 6.08 -18.67
N ALA A 87 28.72 6.12 -18.74
CA ALA A 87 29.47 7.27 -19.29
C ALA A 87 29.21 7.56 -20.79
N ASP A 88 28.60 6.64 -21.53
CA ASP A 88 28.20 6.82 -22.92
C ASP A 88 26.73 7.26 -23.09
N GLY A 89 26.01 7.47 -21.98
CA GLY A 89 24.58 7.82 -21.94
C GLY A 89 23.63 6.64 -21.82
N THR A 90 24.11 5.39 -21.75
CA THR A 90 23.24 4.21 -21.59
C THR A 90 22.53 4.24 -20.23
N LEU A 91 21.20 4.08 -20.21
CA LEU A 91 20.42 4.00 -18.99
C LEU A 91 20.35 2.54 -18.50
N VAL A 92 20.81 2.27 -17.28
CA VAL A 92 20.68 0.96 -16.64
C VAL A 92 19.66 1.04 -15.52
N THR A 93 18.62 0.20 -15.60
CA THR A 93 17.56 0.09 -14.58
C THR A 93 17.55 -1.32 -14.00
N LEU A 94 17.46 -1.44 -12.68
CA LEU A 94 17.59 -2.69 -11.92
C LEU A 94 16.28 -2.93 -11.15
N LEU A 95 15.41 -3.80 -11.66
CA LEU A 95 14.10 -4.08 -11.06
C LEU A 95 14.04 -5.49 -10.47
N GLY A 96 13.58 -5.59 -9.21
CA GLY A 96 13.33 -6.82 -8.50
C GLY A 96 11.94 -7.42 -8.76
N PHE A 97 11.89 -8.74 -8.84
CA PHE A 97 10.68 -9.53 -9.08
C PHE A 97 10.52 -10.62 -8.01
N ARG A 98 9.28 -10.81 -7.55
CA ARG A 98 8.86 -11.99 -6.76
C ARG A 98 8.15 -13.02 -7.66
N PRO A 99 8.13 -14.30 -7.28
CA PRO A 99 7.27 -15.27 -7.95
C PRO A 99 5.79 -14.93 -7.71
N VAL A 100 4.97 -15.08 -8.76
CA VAL A 100 3.49 -15.05 -8.69
C VAL A 100 2.90 -16.39 -9.17
N PRO A 101 1.72 -16.82 -8.70
CA PRO A 101 1.11 -18.08 -9.14
C PRO A 101 0.46 -18.05 -10.54
N ARG A 102 0.07 -16.87 -11.06
CA ARG A 102 -0.56 -16.62 -12.37
C ARG A 102 -0.18 -15.23 -12.93
N HIS A 103 -0.39 -14.97 -14.22
CA HIS A 103 -0.18 -13.65 -14.83
C HIS A 103 -1.20 -12.60 -14.30
N SER A 104 -0.89 -11.31 -14.41
CA SER A 104 -1.70 -10.21 -13.84
C SER A 104 -3.13 -10.09 -14.39
N ARG A 105 -3.42 -10.69 -15.55
CA ARG A 105 -4.71 -10.62 -16.26
C ARG A 105 -5.48 -11.95 -16.27
N GLU A 106 -4.96 -12.98 -15.59
CA GLU A 106 -5.61 -14.28 -15.47
C GLU A 106 -6.56 -14.31 -14.25
N GLY A 107 -7.84 -14.04 -14.48
CA GLY A 107 -8.93 -14.28 -13.53
C GLY A 107 -9.07 -15.76 -13.16
N GLY A 108 -10.07 -16.11 -12.35
CA GLY A 108 -10.43 -17.50 -12.05
C GLY A 108 -10.89 -18.29 -13.29
N GLU A 109 -11.36 -17.57 -14.32
CA GLU A 109 -12.22 -17.99 -15.41
C GLU A 109 -11.84 -17.29 -16.75
N PRO A 110 -12.46 -17.67 -17.88
CA PRO A 110 -12.32 -16.91 -19.12
C PRO A 110 -12.92 -15.50 -19.00
N TRP A 111 -12.22 -14.49 -19.56
CA TRP A 111 -12.60 -13.06 -19.57
C TRP A 111 -13.97 -12.70 -20.19
N THR A 112 -14.71 -13.69 -20.70
CA THR A 112 -16.05 -13.57 -21.29
C THR A 112 -17.10 -14.39 -20.53
N ASP A 113 -16.74 -14.99 -19.39
CA ASP A 113 -17.68 -15.71 -18.53
C ASP A 113 -18.48 -14.69 -17.71
N PRO A 114 -19.83 -14.68 -17.77
CA PRO A 114 -20.64 -13.78 -16.96
C PRO A 114 -20.71 -14.19 -15.47
N VAL A 115 -19.97 -15.22 -15.05
CA VAL A 115 -19.92 -15.72 -13.68
C VAL A 115 -18.48 -15.76 -13.17
N ASP A 116 -18.15 -14.84 -12.26
CA ASP A 116 -16.99 -14.92 -11.36
C ASP A 116 -16.97 -16.29 -10.65
N ARG A 117 -15.87 -17.02 -10.80
CA ARG A 117 -15.64 -18.37 -10.23
C ARG A 117 -14.69 -18.35 -9.03
N GLY A 118 -14.22 -17.17 -8.63
CA GLY A 118 -13.27 -16.92 -7.56
C GLY A 118 -12.15 -15.97 -8.02
N PRO A 119 -11.59 -15.17 -7.10
CA PRO A 119 -10.57 -14.17 -7.44
C PRO A 119 -9.33 -14.79 -8.08
N GLY A 120 -8.59 -13.96 -8.83
CA GLY A 120 -7.32 -14.34 -9.44
C GLY A 120 -6.25 -14.73 -8.43
N ASN A 121 -5.06 -15.06 -8.94
CA ASN A 121 -4.00 -15.69 -8.15
C ASN A 121 -2.61 -15.14 -8.55
N HIS A 122 -2.46 -13.82 -8.51
CA HIS A 122 -1.31 -13.05 -8.95
C HIS A 122 -0.72 -12.18 -7.82
N PHE A 123 -1.54 -11.37 -7.17
CA PHE A 123 -1.18 -10.65 -5.95
C PHE A 123 -1.03 -11.59 -4.74
N ALA A 124 -1.54 -12.82 -4.84
CA ALA A 124 -1.21 -13.92 -3.96
C ALA A 124 0.30 -14.23 -3.92
N PHE A 125 0.78 -14.61 -2.74
CA PHE A 125 2.16 -15.07 -2.53
C PHE A 125 2.20 -16.61 -2.55
N PRO A 126 2.97 -17.26 -3.45
CA PRO A 126 3.01 -18.72 -3.53
C PRO A 126 3.71 -19.34 -2.32
N THR A 127 3.53 -20.65 -2.10
CA THR A 127 4.30 -21.32 -1.03
C THR A 127 5.81 -21.25 -1.30
N HIS A 128 6.59 -21.21 -0.22
CA HIS A 128 8.05 -21.08 -0.21
C HIS A 128 8.59 -19.77 -0.81
N TYR A 129 7.76 -18.76 -1.11
CA TYR A 129 8.16 -17.51 -1.81
C TYR A 129 9.39 -16.78 -1.21
N PHE A 130 9.59 -16.89 0.10
CA PHE A 130 10.67 -16.27 0.87
C PHE A 130 12.01 -17.02 0.77
N GLN A 131 12.03 -18.26 0.29
CA GLN A 131 13.23 -19.11 0.23
C GLN A 131 14.00 -18.89 -1.08
N ASN A 132 14.66 -17.74 -1.22
CA ASN A 132 15.58 -17.46 -2.33
C ASN A 132 14.94 -17.56 -3.73
N ARG A 133 13.64 -17.26 -3.83
CA ARG A 133 12.85 -17.39 -5.08
C ARG A 133 12.69 -16.10 -5.87
N THR A 134 13.23 -15.00 -5.34
CA THR A 134 13.21 -13.69 -6.01
C THR A 134 14.38 -13.55 -6.99
N PHE A 135 14.20 -12.67 -7.97
CA PHE A 135 15.19 -12.37 -8.99
C PHE A 135 15.12 -10.90 -9.37
N GLY A 136 15.94 -10.49 -10.33
CA GLY A 136 15.83 -9.19 -10.95
C GLY A 136 16.12 -9.22 -12.44
N ILE A 137 15.58 -8.23 -13.14
CA ILE A 137 15.91 -7.94 -14.52
C ILE A 137 16.69 -6.62 -14.54
N VAL A 138 17.91 -6.67 -15.08
CA VAL A 138 18.70 -5.48 -15.41
C VAL A 138 18.36 -5.12 -16.85
N ILE A 139 17.75 -3.95 -17.06
CA ILE A 139 17.49 -3.38 -18.37
C ILE A 139 18.61 -2.40 -18.71
N ARG A 140 19.32 -2.64 -19.80
CA ARG A 140 20.34 -1.75 -20.37
C ARG A 140 19.79 -1.12 -21.65
N ASP A 141 19.26 0.09 -21.51
CA ASP A 141 18.63 0.88 -22.56
C ASP A 141 19.63 1.85 -23.18
N GLU A 142 19.98 1.59 -24.44
CA GLU A 142 20.99 2.33 -25.20
C GLU A 142 20.35 3.42 -26.10
N VAL A 143 19.03 3.63 -26.04
CA VAL A 143 18.32 4.65 -26.83
C VAL A 143 18.67 6.08 -26.38
N PRO A 144 18.82 6.40 -25.08
CA PRO A 144 19.34 7.71 -24.66
C PRO A 144 20.77 7.98 -25.15
N ALA A 145 21.58 6.94 -25.37
CA ALA A 145 22.90 7.00 -26.00
C ALA A 145 22.85 7.09 -27.55
N GLY A 146 21.68 7.39 -28.12
CA GLY A 146 21.46 7.55 -29.56
C GLY A 146 21.42 6.26 -30.37
N ARG A 147 21.45 5.09 -29.72
CA ARG A 147 21.41 3.77 -30.37
C ARG A 147 19.96 3.25 -30.46
N GLN A 148 19.77 2.04 -30.97
CA GLN A 148 18.44 1.43 -31.19
C GLN A 148 18.40 0.03 -30.58
N ARG A 149 18.72 -0.07 -29.28
CA ARG A 149 18.96 -1.34 -28.60
C ARG A 149 18.57 -1.25 -27.12
N ILE A 150 17.77 -2.20 -26.64
CA ILE A 150 17.47 -2.39 -25.21
C ILE A 150 17.66 -3.86 -24.86
N ASN A 151 18.61 -4.15 -23.98
CA ASN A 151 18.96 -5.50 -23.52
C ASN A 151 18.31 -5.77 -22.16
N ALA A 152 17.90 -7.02 -21.93
CA ALA A 152 17.47 -7.51 -20.63
C ALA A 152 18.41 -8.63 -20.15
N TYR A 153 18.84 -8.55 -18.90
CA TYR A 153 19.68 -9.55 -18.24
C TYR A 153 19.01 -10.07 -16.97
N LEU A 154 19.07 -11.38 -16.74
CA LEU A 154 18.50 -12.05 -15.56
C LEU A 154 19.57 -12.27 -14.49
N ARG A 155 19.31 -11.76 -13.28
CA ARG A 155 20.08 -12.02 -12.06
C ARG A 155 19.17 -12.72 -11.05
N SER A 156 19.52 -13.94 -10.62
CA SER A 156 18.89 -14.52 -9.43
C SER A 156 19.36 -13.78 -8.18
N ASN A 157 18.58 -13.72 -7.10
CA ASN A 157 19.13 -13.30 -5.80
C ASN A 157 19.91 -14.41 -5.10
N ALA A 158 19.50 -15.68 -5.27
CA ALA A 158 20.22 -16.83 -4.73
C ALA A 158 19.82 -18.13 -5.46
N GLY A 159 20.68 -19.16 -5.38
CA GLY A 159 20.50 -20.39 -6.16
C GLY A 159 20.66 -20.18 -7.67
N VAL A 160 20.21 -21.16 -8.46
CA VAL A 160 20.25 -21.15 -9.93
C VAL A 160 18.83 -21.29 -10.47
N MET A 161 18.47 -20.37 -11.36
CA MET A 161 17.22 -20.43 -12.12
C MET A 161 17.51 -21.00 -13.52
N VAL A 162 16.61 -21.82 -14.05
CA VAL A 162 16.77 -22.55 -15.30
C VAL A 162 15.58 -22.31 -16.23
N ASP A 163 15.75 -22.52 -17.53
CA ASP A 163 14.66 -22.55 -18.53
C ASP A 163 13.75 -21.30 -18.53
N ASN A 164 14.29 -20.17 -18.04
CA ASN A 164 13.56 -18.93 -17.77
C ASN A 164 13.17 -18.22 -19.07
N ALA A 165 12.01 -17.55 -19.09
CA ALA A 165 11.54 -16.78 -20.23
C ALA A 165 11.48 -15.28 -19.96
N PHE A 166 11.54 -14.50 -21.04
CA PHE A 166 11.34 -13.06 -21.09
C PHE A 166 10.39 -12.74 -22.24
N ASN A 167 9.36 -11.94 -21.96
CA ASN A 167 8.51 -11.36 -22.98
C ASN A 167 8.58 -9.83 -22.91
N ALA A 168 8.53 -9.19 -24.08
CA ALA A 168 8.38 -7.74 -24.19
C ALA A 168 7.43 -7.38 -25.34
N PHE A 169 6.47 -6.48 -25.08
CA PHE A 169 5.42 -6.10 -26.02
C PHE A 169 5.43 -4.58 -26.25
N ARG A 170 5.33 -4.15 -27.52
CA ARG A 170 5.22 -2.73 -27.91
C ARG A 170 4.11 -2.55 -28.94
N ARG A 171 3.16 -1.67 -28.65
CA ARG A 171 2.23 -1.12 -29.65
C ARG A 171 2.92 0.04 -30.37
N ILE A 172 2.83 0.07 -31.71
CA ILE A 172 3.37 1.18 -32.52
C ILE A 172 2.25 2.00 -33.16
N ASP A 173 1.17 1.34 -33.60
CA ASP A 173 -0.06 2.01 -34.02
C ASP A 173 -1.05 2.06 -32.84
N PRO A 174 -1.30 3.24 -32.22
CA PRO A 174 -2.27 3.39 -31.13
C PRO A 174 -3.73 3.24 -31.59
N THR A 175 -4.00 3.23 -32.90
CA THR A 175 -5.33 2.98 -33.47
C THR A 175 -5.57 1.49 -33.75
N SER A 176 -4.51 0.67 -33.80
CA SER A 176 -4.62 -0.77 -33.97
C SER A 176 -5.03 -1.46 -32.67
N ALA A 177 -6.01 -2.36 -32.79
CA ALA A 177 -6.44 -3.25 -31.70
C ALA A 177 -5.48 -4.44 -31.48
N GLU A 178 -4.36 -4.51 -32.18
CA GLU A 178 -3.34 -5.55 -32.07
C GLU A 178 -2.02 -4.97 -31.53
N TYR A 179 -1.22 -5.80 -30.86
CA TYR A 179 0.13 -5.40 -30.50
C TYR A 179 0.98 -5.36 -31.76
N GLY A 180 1.77 -4.29 -31.92
CA GLY A 180 2.67 -4.16 -33.05
C GLY A 180 3.70 -5.28 -33.07
N TRP A 181 4.31 -5.58 -31.92
CA TRP A 181 5.45 -6.50 -31.84
C TRP A 181 5.47 -7.22 -30.49
N GLN A 182 5.81 -8.52 -30.52
CA GLN A 182 6.14 -9.32 -29.35
C GLN A 182 7.57 -9.87 -29.49
N LEU A 183 8.37 -9.69 -28.45
CA LEU A 183 9.54 -10.53 -28.17
C LEU A 183 9.10 -11.62 -27.19
N ASN A 184 9.45 -12.86 -27.47
CA ASN A 184 9.32 -14.01 -26.57
C ASN A 184 10.59 -14.85 -26.71
N THR A 185 11.37 -14.97 -25.64
CA THR A 185 12.68 -15.65 -25.69
C THR A 185 13.09 -16.19 -24.33
N GLY A 186 14.06 -17.12 -24.32
CA GLY A 186 14.68 -17.61 -23.08
C GLY A 186 15.86 -16.76 -22.65
N PHE A 187 16.25 -16.83 -21.38
CA PHE A 187 17.53 -16.31 -20.90
C PHE A 187 18.66 -17.33 -21.11
N LYS A 188 19.83 -16.88 -21.59
CA LYS A 188 21.03 -17.71 -21.79
C LYS A 188 22.28 -17.05 -21.23
N HIS A 189 23.15 -17.84 -20.60
CA HIS A 189 24.45 -17.39 -20.10
C HIS A 189 25.43 -17.16 -21.28
N PRO A 190 26.14 -16.01 -21.34
CA PRO A 190 26.80 -15.56 -22.58
C PRO A 190 28.07 -16.33 -22.97
N THR A 191 28.70 -17.09 -22.06
CA THR A 191 29.96 -17.80 -22.35
C THR A 191 29.79 -19.28 -22.75
N ASP A 192 28.72 -19.94 -22.27
CA ASP A 192 28.45 -21.37 -22.51
C ASP A 192 27.09 -21.64 -23.18
N GLY A 193 26.26 -20.60 -23.36
CA GLY A 193 24.93 -20.70 -23.98
C GLY A 193 23.87 -21.41 -23.13
N SER A 194 24.18 -21.77 -21.88
CA SER A 194 23.29 -22.55 -21.02
C SER A 194 22.11 -21.70 -20.50
N THR A 195 20.99 -22.34 -20.15
CA THR A 195 19.83 -21.67 -19.53
C THR A 195 20.00 -21.43 -18.02
N ARG A 196 21.19 -21.68 -17.46
CA ARG A 196 21.47 -21.67 -16.02
C ARG A 196 21.90 -20.28 -15.55
N CYS A 197 20.99 -19.58 -14.88
CA CYS A 197 21.15 -18.19 -14.48
C CYS A 197 21.37 -18.07 -12.97
N GLY A 198 22.59 -17.70 -12.59
CA GLY A 198 23.02 -17.54 -11.20
C GLY A 198 22.80 -16.13 -10.63
N ALA A 199 23.48 -15.85 -9.52
CA ALA A 199 23.33 -14.62 -8.74
C ALA A 199 24.47 -13.58 -8.92
N SER A 200 25.22 -13.66 -10.02
CA SER A 200 26.33 -12.72 -10.27
C SER A 200 25.84 -11.28 -10.41
N THR A 201 26.63 -10.33 -9.92
CA THR A 201 26.43 -8.89 -10.09
C THR A 201 27.20 -8.32 -11.28
N ASP A 202 28.09 -9.11 -11.90
CA ASP A 202 28.76 -8.77 -13.15
C ASP A 202 27.81 -9.01 -14.33
N ILE A 203 27.45 -7.94 -15.06
CA ILE A 203 26.54 -8.00 -16.22
C ILE A 203 27.11 -8.86 -17.37
N ALA A 204 28.43 -9.04 -17.45
CA ALA A 204 29.07 -9.95 -18.41
C ALA A 204 28.90 -11.44 -18.04
N GLN A 205 28.43 -11.74 -16.82
CA GLN A 205 28.15 -13.09 -16.30
C GLN A 205 26.65 -13.32 -16.03
N MET A 206 25.80 -12.30 -16.20
CA MET A 206 24.34 -12.47 -16.14
C MET A 206 23.86 -13.16 -17.42
N CYS A 207 22.81 -13.97 -17.30
CA CYS A 207 22.13 -14.46 -18.51
C CYS A 207 21.50 -13.29 -19.27
N VAL A 208 21.65 -13.26 -20.59
CA VAL A 208 21.02 -12.26 -21.47
C VAL A 208 19.84 -12.88 -22.21
N ALA A 209 18.81 -12.07 -22.50
CA ALA A 209 17.68 -12.48 -23.33
C ALA A 209 18.16 -12.95 -24.72
N GLY A 210 17.79 -14.19 -25.08
CA GLY A 210 18.16 -14.92 -26.30
C GLY A 210 19.56 -14.60 -26.83
N ASP A 211 20.59 -15.00 -26.06
CA ASP A 211 22.02 -14.91 -26.40
C ASP A 211 22.52 -13.51 -26.85
N GLY A 212 21.80 -12.44 -26.52
CA GLY A 212 22.17 -11.08 -26.93
C GLY A 212 21.89 -10.78 -28.41
N ASN A 213 21.21 -11.70 -29.11
CA ASN A 213 20.66 -11.51 -30.44
C ASN A 213 19.16 -11.20 -30.39
N ALA A 214 18.41 -11.81 -29.45
CA ALA A 214 17.00 -11.54 -29.19
C ALA A 214 16.80 -10.25 -28.36
N VAL A 215 17.30 -9.14 -28.88
CA VAL A 215 17.30 -7.82 -28.24
C VAL A 215 16.16 -6.98 -28.80
N ILE A 216 15.59 -6.10 -27.97
CA ILE A 216 14.61 -5.12 -28.47
C ILE A 216 15.37 -4.12 -29.36
N ARG A 217 15.00 -4.06 -30.63
CA ARG A 217 15.61 -3.25 -31.70
C ARG A 217 14.53 -2.59 -32.57
N ASP A 218 14.94 -1.71 -33.47
CA ASP A 218 14.09 -0.95 -34.40
C ASP A 218 13.49 -1.75 -35.57
N TYR A 219 13.78 -3.04 -35.70
CA TYR A 219 13.41 -3.87 -36.87
C TYR A 219 12.74 -5.22 -36.54
N TRP A 220 12.19 -5.41 -35.34
CA TRP A 220 11.63 -6.72 -34.95
C TRP A 220 10.40 -7.17 -35.78
N ARG A 221 10.02 -8.44 -35.69
CA ARG A 221 9.16 -9.14 -36.69
C ARG A 221 7.65 -9.09 -36.41
N TYR A 222 6.87 -9.09 -37.50
CA TYR A 222 5.41 -9.26 -37.50
C TYR A 222 5.03 -10.68 -37.98
N GLY A 223 3.81 -11.15 -37.67
CA GLY A 223 3.38 -12.53 -37.93
C GLY A 223 3.16 -12.90 -39.40
N ASP A 224 2.82 -11.94 -40.27
CA ASP A 224 2.55 -12.16 -41.70
C ASP A 224 3.80 -11.94 -42.57
N GLU A 225 4.74 -12.88 -42.48
CA GLU A 225 6.11 -12.76 -43.04
C GLU A 225 6.21 -13.09 -44.55
N GLN A 226 5.44 -12.39 -45.39
CA GLN A 226 5.64 -12.40 -46.87
C GLN A 226 5.77 -11.01 -47.53
N LEU A 227 5.20 -9.95 -46.97
CA LEU A 227 5.12 -8.64 -47.66
C LEU A 227 6.30 -7.68 -47.40
N TYR A 228 7.14 -7.91 -46.39
CA TYR A 228 8.10 -6.90 -45.89
C TYR A 228 9.51 -7.43 -45.59
N ILE A 229 9.98 -8.44 -46.32
CA ILE A 229 11.38 -8.89 -46.20
C ILE A 229 12.32 -7.77 -46.66
N GLY A 230 13.13 -7.24 -45.73
CA GLY A 230 14.26 -6.35 -46.02
C GLY A 230 14.05 -4.85 -45.82
N ASN A 231 12.84 -4.37 -45.47
CA ASN A 231 12.56 -2.94 -45.27
C ASN A 231 12.29 -2.58 -43.81
N THR A 232 13.21 -1.85 -43.17
CA THR A 232 12.95 -1.15 -41.91
C THR A 232 11.97 -0.01 -42.12
N ARG A 233 10.79 -0.11 -41.51
CA ARG A 233 9.82 0.99 -41.44
C ARG A 233 10.35 2.13 -40.56
N PRO A 234 10.47 3.39 -41.03
CA PRO A 234 10.95 4.50 -40.21
C PRO A 234 10.07 4.80 -38.97
N ASP A 235 8.80 4.45 -39.06
CA ASP A 235 7.81 4.42 -37.99
C ASP A 235 8.16 3.44 -36.86
N ASN A 236 8.87 2.33 -37.13
CA ASN A 236 9.18 1.30 -36.13
C ASN A 236 10.32 1.66 -35.15
N ARG A 237 11.09 2.71 -35.42
CA ARG A 237 12.28 3.07 -34.62
C ARG A 237 11.99 3.24 -33.13
N LEU A 238 12.98 2.90 -32.29
CA LEU A 238 12.93 3.11 -30.83
C LEU A 238 13.19 4.58 -30.50
N ARG A 239 12.38 5.14 -29.60
CA ARG A 239 12.31 6.56 -29.27
C ARG A 239 12.18 6.73 -27.76
N MET A 240 12.73 7.82 -27.23
CA MET A 240 12.47 8.26 -25.85
C MET A 240 10.96 8.35 -25.60
N GLY A 241 10.46 7.77 -24.52
CA GLY A 241 9.04 7.73 -24.20
C GLY A 241 8.24 6.58 -24.84
N ASP A 242 8.86 5.69 -25.63
CA ASP A 242 8.21 4.43 -26.05
C ASP A 242 7.77 3.61 -24.83
N LYS A 243 6.55 3.06 -24.91
CA LYS A 243 5.99 2.15 -23.90
C LYS A 243 6.33 0.70 -24.27
N ILE A 244 6.86 -0.07 -23.32
CA ILE A 244 7.16 -1.49 -23.48
C ILE A 244 6.66 -2.23 -22.24
N GLU A 245 5.65 -3.09 -22.40
CA GLU A 245 5.27 -4.03 -21.34
C GLU A 245 6.30 -5.17 -21.33
N MET A 246 6.88 -5.46 -20.16
CA MET A 246 7.89 -6.51 -19.97
C MET A 246 7.43 -7.47 -18.88
N THR A 247 7.64 -8.77 -19.07
CA THR A 247 7.38 -9.79 -18.04
C THR A 247 8.40 -10.92 -18.11
N GLY A 248 8.83 -11.42 -16.96
CA GLY A 248 9.67 -12.60 -16.84
C GLY A 248 8.88 -13.83 -16.37
N SER A 249 9.41 -15.02 -16.60
CA SER A 249 8.99 -16.22 -15.86
C SER A 249 10.21 -17.08 -15.53
N ILE A 250 10.15 -17.79 -14.40
CA ILE A 250 11.29 -18.51 -13.85
C ILE A 250 10.94 -19.97 -13.55
N PHE A 251 11.94 -20.83 -13.75
CA PHE A 251 11.90 -22.18 -13.22
C PHE A 251 13.11 -22.37 -12.28
N LEU A 252 12.88 -22.94 -11.12
CA LEU A 252 13.94 -23.37 -10.23
C LEU A 252 14.47 -24.73 -10.71
N GLU A 253 15.76 -24.99 -10.52
CA GLU A 253 16.34 -26.30 -10.80
C GLU A 253 15.56 -27.42 -10.09
N ALA A 254 15.27 -28.52 -10.79
CA ALA A 254 14.43 -29.60 -10.28
C ALA A 254 15.23 -30.61 -9.45
N ALA A 255 14.65 -31.12 -8.36
CA ALA A 255 15.18 -32.34 -7.74
C ALA A 255 14.98 -33.53 -8.72
N PRO A 256 16.00 -34.36 -9.00
CA PRO A 256 15.96 -35.37 -10.05
C PRO A 256 14.75 -36.30 -9.98
N GLY A 257 14.06 -36.48 -11.11
CA GLY A 257 12.85 -37.30 -11.20
C GLY A 257 11.57 -36.66 -10.66
N THR A 258 11.60 -35.38 -10.24
CA THR A 258 10.45 -34.66 -9.67
C THR A 258 10.12 -33.36 -10.42
N ASN A 259 9.02 -32.70 -10.06
CA ASN A 259 8.69 -31.34 -10.48
C ASN A 259 8.88 -30.31 -9.34
N ASN A 260 9.60 -30.70 -8.28
CA ASN A 260 9.88 -29.88 -7.10
C ASN A 260 11.24 -29.20 -7.24
N ALA A 261 11.40 -28.02 -6.63
CA ALA A 261 12.64 -27.27 -6.62
C ALA A 261 13.70 -27.96 -5.76
N LEU A 262 14.93 -28.03 -6.26
CA LEU A 262 16.08 -28.64 -5.59
C LEU A 262 16.47 -27.92 -4.29
N ILE A 263 16.17 -26.61 -4.18
CA ILE A 263 16.64 -25.76 -3.08
C ILE A 263 15.88 -25.95 -1.75
N ASP A 264 14.62 -26.41 -1.81
CA ASP A 264 13.71 -26.44 -0.66
C ASP A 264 12.58 -27.49 -0.74
N GLY A 265 12.41 -28.19 -1.87
CA GLY A 265 11.33 -29.15 -2.09
C GLY A 265 9.96 -28.56 -2.47
N GLY A 266 9.81 -27.23 -2.55
CA GLY A 266 8.58 -26.57 -2.97
C GLY A 266 8.32 -26.66 -4.49
N PRO A 267 7.23 -26.09 -5.03
CA PRO A 267 6.96 -26.12 -6.47
C PRO A 267 8.08 -25.41 -7.27
N ARG A 268 8.43 -25.89 -8.48
CA ARG A 268 9.56 -25.33 -9.25
C ARG A 268 9.24 -24.20 -10.25
N ARG A 269 7.96 -23.89 -10.50
CA ARG A 269 7.53 -23.06 -11.66
C ARG A 269 6.80 -21.81 -11.20
N TYR A 270 7.19 -20.62 -11.68
CA TYR A 270 6.49 -19.37 -11.39
C TYR A 270 6.48 -18.40 -12.56
N TYR A 271 5.39 -17.66 -12.67
CA TYR A 271 5.31 -16.44 -13.46
C TYR A 271 5.89 -15.27 -12.64
N SER A 272 5.98 -14.08 -13.24
CA SER A 272 6.25 -12.84 -12.51
C SER A 272 5.24 -11.75 -12.87
N MET A 273 5.59 -10.48 -12.64
CA MET A 273 4.69 -9.35 -12.86
C MET A 273 4.91 -8.73 -14.23
N GLU A 274 3.81 -8.39 -14.91
CA GLU A 274 3.82 -7.50 -16.05
C GLU A 274 4.15 -6.07 -15.59
N GLN A 275 5.22 -5.50 -16.15
CA GLN A 275 5.79 -4.22 -15.73
C GLN A 275 5.96 -3.30 -16.94
N MET A 276 5.56 -2.04 -16.78
CA MET A 276 5.68 -1.04 -17.84
C MET A 276 7.03 -0.35 -17.79
N TYR A 277 7.85 -0.58 -18.81
CA TYR A 277 9.10 0.12 -19.05
C TYR A 277 8.88 1.27 -20.05
N VAL A 278 9.32 2.47 -19.69
CA VAL A 278 9.32 3.63 -20.58
C VAL A 278 10.76 3.92 -21.01
N VAL A 279 10.99 3.92 -22.32
CA VAL A 279 12.33 4.09 -22.93
C VAL A 279 12.94 5.43 -22.52
N GLY A 280 14.14 5.37 -21.94
CA GLY A 280 14.85 6.50 -21.37
C GLY A 280 14.32 7.03 -20.03
N LYS A 281 13.38 6.32 -19.37
CA LYS A 281 12.88 6.65 -18.01
C LYS A 281 13.03 5.48 -17.03
N GLY A 282 12.87 4.23 -17.48
CA GLY A 282 12.85 3.06 -16.60
C GLY A 282 11.44 2.50 -16.38
N PHE A 283 11.28 1.64 -15.37
CA PHE A 283 9.98 1.09 -14.99
C PHE A 283 9.11 2.11 -14.25
N VAL A 284 7.79 2.06 -14.49
CA VAL A 284 6.82 3.00 -13.93
C VAL A 284 5.50 2.31 -13.55
N PRO A 285 4.75 2.82 -12.54
CA PRO A 285 3.39 2.36 -12.26
C PRO A 285 2.45 2.60 -13.45
N TRP A 286 1.47 1.72 -13.64
CA TRP A 286 0.67 1.67 -14.86
C TRP A 286 -0.82 1.32 -14.65
N TYR A 287 -1.62 1.60 -15.67
CA TYR A 287 -3.02 1.18 -15.82
C TYR A 287 -3.31 0.82 -17.29
N GLY A 288 -4.36 0.05 -17.54
CA GLY A 288 -4.76 -0.39 -18.88
C GLY A 288 -5.79 0.54 -19.53
N THR A 289 -5.48 1.11 -20.70
CA THR A 289 -6.36 2.01 -21.46
C THR A 289 -7.15 1.30 -22.57
N ALA A 290 -8.17 1.95 -23.14
CA ALA A 290 -8.95 1.38 -24.24
C ALA A 290 -8.07 1.16 -25.49
N PRO A 291 -8.36 0.18 -26.38
CA PRO A 291 -9.56 -0.67 -26.41
C PRO A 291 -9.38 -2.09 -25.82
N LYS A 292 -8.22 -2.44 -25.24
CA LYS A 292 -7.94 -3.81 -24.73
C LYS A 292 -7.04 -3.82 -23.48
N LEU A 293 -7.28 -2.91 -22.53
CA LEU A 293 -6.37 -2.65 -21.41
C LEU A 293 -4.90 -2.47 -21.87
N ASP A 294 -4.68 -1.58 -22.85
CA ASP A 294 -3.35 -1.26 -23.35
C ASP A 294 -2.52 -0.56 -22.28
N THR A 295 -1.36 -1.11 -21.94
CA THR A 295 -0.62 -0.68 -20.75
C THR A 295 -0.04 0.71 -20.94
N THR A 296 -0.45 1.62 -20.06
CA THR A 296 -0.09 3.03 -20.10
C THR A 296 0.45 3.47 -18.73
N PRO A 297 1.57 4.21 -18.68
CA PRO A 297 2.06 4.82 -17.45
C PRO A 297 0.96 5.65 -16.76
N LEU A 298 0.85 5.50 -15.44
CA LEU A 298 -0.05 6.32 -14.64
C LEU A 298 0.43 7.78 -14.61
N PRO A 299 -0.46 8.78 -14.78
CA PRO A 299 -0.12 10.19 -14.63
C PRO A 299 0.42 10.50 -13.23
N GLU A 300 1.39 11.40 -13.15
CA GLU A 300 2.20 11.61 -11.95
C GLU A 300 1.37 12.13 -10.77
N GLU A 301 0.25 12.78 -11.02
CA GLU A 301 -0.77 13.21 -10.05
C GLU A 301 -1.45 12.04 -9.32
N THR A 302 -1.64 10.89 -9.97
CA THR A 302 -2.28 9.69 -9.39
C THR A 302 -1.34 8.89 -8.48
N LEU A 303 -0.04 9.16 -8.54
CA LEU A 303 0.98 8.39 -7.83
C LEU A 303 1.04 8.80 -6.35
N LEU A 304 0.23 8.15 -5.50
CA LEU A 304 0.18 8.44 -4.06
C LEU A 304 1.51 8.14 -3.36
N GLY A 305 2.26 7.13 -3.82
CA GLY A 305 3.61 6.79 -3.36
C GLY A 305 4.75 7.26 -4.28
N GLY A 306 4.50 8.15 -5.24
CA GLY A 306 5.49 8.45 -6.29
C GLY A 306 5.78 7.20 -7.14
N GLN A 307 7.04 6.96 -7.52
CA GLN A 307 7.42 5.75 -8.27
C GLN A 307 7.33 4.46 -7.43
N ALA A 308 7.19 4.58 -6.11
CA ALA A 308 6.87 3.46 -5.21
C ALA A 308 5.36 3.13 -5.16
N SER A 309 4.53 3.74 -6.02
CA SER A 309 3.09 3.40 -6.13
C SER A 309 2.89 2.05 -6.80
N VAL A 310 2.01 1.20 -6.25
CA VAL A 310 1.54 -0.04 -6.88
C VAL A 310 0.61 0.32 -8.06
N SER A 311 0.81 -0.34 -9.20
CA SER A 311 -0.06 -0.23 -10.39
C SER A 311 -1.52 -0.60 -10.09
N TYR A 312 -2.43 -0.23 -11.00
CA TYR A 312 -3.82 -0.70 -10.92
C TYR A 312 -3.89 -2.23 -11.01
N ASN A 313 -4.79 -2.83 -10.23
CA ASN A 313 -4.90 -4.29 -10.10
C ASN A 313 -5.82 -4.90 -11.17
N TYR A 314 -5.28 -5.75 -12.05
CA TYR A 314 -6.06 -6.44 -13.08
C TYR A 314 -6.34 -7.92 -12.77
N SER A 315 -6.01 -8.36 -11.55
CA SER A 315 -6.12 -9.75 -11.09
C SER A 315 -7.31 -10.03 -10.16
N GLU A 316 -8.15 -9.02 -9.89
CA GLU A 316 -9.36 -9.13 -9.05
C GLU A 316 -9.08 -9.58 -7.60
N GLU A 317 -7.85 -9.31 -7.13
CA GLU A 317 -7.41 -9.46 -5.73
C GLU A 317 -7.25 -8.10 -4.96
N PRO A 318 -8.24 -7.17 -4.95
CA PRO A 318 -8.09 -5.86 -4.30
C PRO A 318 -7.76 -5.97 -2.80
N HIS A 319 -8.23 -7.03 -2.14
CA HIS A 319 -7.90 -7.36 -0.75
C HIS A 319 -6.40 -7.59 -0.48
N ARG A 320 -5.57 -7.77 -1.52
CA ARG A 320 -4.11 -7.95 -1.42
C ARG A 320 -3.30 -6.75 -1.86
N VAL A 321 -3.92 -5.64 -2.29
CA VAL A 321 -3.18 -4.48 -2.81
C VAL A 321 -2.24 -3.87 -1.77
N PHE A 322 -2.59 -3.94 -0.48
CA PHE A 322 -1.74 -3.53 0.64
C PHE A 322 -0.56 -4.49 0.95
N GLN A 323 -0.50 -5.68 0.32
CA GLN A 323 0.55 -6.67 0.55
C GLN A 323 1.69 -6.62 -0.48
N GLN A 324 1.64 -5.71 -1.46
CA GLN A 324 2.62 -5.64 -2.55
C GLN A 324 3.77 -4.68 -2.23
N ALA A 325 4.93 -4.96 -2.83
CA ALA A 325 6.10 -4.10 -2.75
C ALA A 325 5.92 -2.82 -3.60
N ALA A 326 6.79 -1.83 -3.37
CA ALA A 326 6.96 -0.69 -4.26
C ALA A 326 7.26 -1.13 -5.71
N THR A 327 6.61 -0.53 -6.72
CA THR A 327 6.80 -0.88 -8.14
C THR A 327 8.24 -0.68 -8.63
N ASN A 328 9.01 0.22 -8.00
CA ASN A 328 10.40 0.52 -8.32
C ASN A 328 11.44 -0.28 -7.49
N ILE A 329 11.05 -1.38 -6.85
CA ILE A 329 11.90 -2.13 -5.91
C ILE A 329 13.18 -2.71 -6.52
N GLY A 330 14.31 -2.55 -5.81
CA GLY A 330 15.60 -3.09 -6.22
C GLY A 330 15.67 -4.62 -6.23
N ILE A 331 16.65 -5.15 -6.96
CA ILE A 331 16.84 -6.59 -7.18
C ILE A 331 17.06 -7.33 -5.86
N SER A 332 18.03 -6.92 -5.06
CA SER A 332 18.27 -7.51 -3.73
C SER A 332 17.29 -7.02 -2.68
N ASN A 333 16.67 -5.85 -2.85
CA ASN A 333 15.66 -5.35 -1.92
C ASN A 333 14.34 -6.14 -1.98
N VAL A 334 13.94 -6.70 -3.14
CA VAL A 334 12.77 -7.61 -3.18
C VAL A 334 12.99 -8.91 -2.38
N GLN A 335 14.24 -9.37 -2.22
CA GLN A 335 14.55 -10.49 -1.32
C GLN A 335 14.33 -10.10 0.15
N ARG A 336 14.79 -8.91 0.57
CA ARG A 336 14.57 -8.38 1.94
C ARG A 336 13.08 -8.21 2.25
N PHE A 337 12.32 -7.71 1.28
CA PHE A 337 10.87 -7.58 1.37
C PHE A 337 10.18 -8.93 1.65
N VAL A 338 10.55 -10.00 0.93
CA VAL A 338 9.92 -11.32 1.16
C VAL A 338 10.34 -11.97 2.48
N GLU A 339 11.57 -11.74 2.93
CA GLU A 339 12.09 -12.21 4.22
C GLU A 339 11.41 -11.50 5.41
N GLY A 340 11.29 -10.17 5.36
CA GLY A 340 10.56 -9.40 6.35
C GLY A 340 9.07 -9.74 6.40
N ARG A 341 8.43 -9.89 5.23
CA ARG A 341 7.04 -10.38 5.12
C ARG A 341 6.88 -11.74 5.77
N ARG A 342 7.84 -12.64 5.58
CA ARG A 342 7.83 -13.99 6.17
C ARG A 342 7.77 -13.91 7.69
N LEU A 343 8.55 -13.03 8.34
CA LEU A 343 8.51 -12.83 9.79
C LEU A 343 7.21 -12.15 10.25
N PHE A 344 6.76 -11.09 9.57
CA PHE A 344 5.52 -10.35 9.88
C PHE A 344 4.26 -11.27 9.93
N HIS A 345 4.25 -12.32 9.09
CA HIS A 345 3.19 -13.32 8.98
C HIS A 345 3.38 -14.55 9.90
N THR A 346 4.55 -14.76 10.51
CA THR A 346 4.85 -15.93 11.37
C THR A 346 4.25 -15.75 12.76
N SER A 347 3.66 -16.81 13.31
CA SER A 347 3.30 -16.86 14.74
C SER A 347 4.54 -17.11 15.58
N PHE A 348 4.69 -16.29 16.62
CA PHE A 348 5.73 -16.45 17.64
C PHE A 348 5.34 -17.51 18.70
N LEU A 349 4.16 -18.13 18.59
CA LEU A 349 3.78 -19.29 19.41
C LEU A 349 4.36 -20.58 18.83
N ASP A 350 4.17 -20.83 17.53
CA ASP A 350 4.46 -22.13 16.91
C ASP A 350 5.36 -22.08 15.66
N GLY A 351 5.76 -20.88 15.23
CA GLY A 351 6.57 -20.65 14.03
C GLY A 351 5.80 -20.74 12.71
N ARG A 352 4.50 -21.07 12.70
CA ARG A 352 3.71 -21.23 11.46
C ARG A 352 3.41 -19.89 10.81
N HIS A 353 3.60 -19.85 9.50
CA HIS A 353 3.20 -18.73 8.64
C HIS A 353 1.67 -18.69 8.48
N SER A 354 1.06 -17.51 8.31
CA SER A 354 -0.40 -17.39 8.22
C SER A 354 -0.99 -17.97 6.93
N GLU A 355 -0.20 -17.93 5.84
CA GLU A 355 -0.60 -18.41 4.52
C GLU A 355 -0.09 -19.84 4.31
N SER A 356 -0.94 -20.72 3.79
CA SER A 356 -0.67 -22.16 3.60
C SER A 356 0.07 -22.84 4.78
N PRO A 357 -0.44 -22.76 6.02
CA PRO A 357 0.28 -23.14 7.25
C PRO A 357 0.70 -24.62 7.34
N ASN A 358 0.13 -25.48 6.50
CA ASN A 358 0.43 -26.92 6.41
C ASN A 358 1.41 -27.26 5.26
N VAL A 359 1.87 -26.26 4.49
CA VAL A 359 2.71 -26.45 3.30
C VAL A 359 3.95 -25.54 3.33
N ASN A 360 3.82 -24.30 3.81
CA ASN A 360 4.97 -23.46 4.10
C ASN A 360 5.72 -24.01 5.32
N PRO A 361 7.06 -24.12 5.29
CA PRO A 361 7.83 -24.64 6.41
C PRO A 361 7.63 -23.81 7.68
N VAL A 362 7.71 -24.46 8.84
CA VAL A 362 7.66 -23.82 10.17
C VAL A 362 8.94 -23.02 10.40
N PHE A 363 8.83 -21.77 10.87
CA PHE A 363 9.98 -20.96 11.23
C PHE A 363 10.43 -21.32 12.66
N THR A 364 10.98 -22.52 12.84
CA THR A 364 11.24 -23.14 14.15
C THR A 364 12.00 -22.26 15.13
N ARG A 365 12.97 -21.46 14.66
CA ARG A 365 13.72 -20.49 15.48
C ARG A 365 12.84 -19.44 16.18
N HIS A 366 11.66 -19.13 15.64
CA HIS A 366 10.69 -18.17 16.19
C HIS A 366 9.49 -18.82 16.90
N ALA A 367 9.45 -20.16 17.02
CA ALA A 367 8.44 -20.82 17.85
C ALA A 367 8.71 -20.58 19.35
N ASN A 368 7.65 -20.61 20.16
CA ASN A 368 7.64 -20.41 21.61
C ASN A 368 8.16 -19.06 22.14
N GLN A 369 8.37 -18.07 21.27
CA GLN A 369 8.94 -16.76 21.59
C GLN A 369 7.97 -15.73 22.19
N LEU A 370 6.64 -15.95 22.12
CA LEU A 370 5.67 -15.07 22.78
C LEU A 370 5.89 -14.99 24.30
N GLY A 371 5.73 -13.78 24.84
CA GLY A 371 5.77 -13.54 26.28
C GLY A 371 4.69 -14.31 27.05
N ALA A 372 4.81 -14.32 28.38
CA ALA A 372 3.80 -14.94 29.25
C ALA A 372 2.39 -14.34 29.06
N ARG A 373 2.33 -13.09 28.55
CA ARG A 373 1.13 -12.42 28.05
C ARG A 373 1.39 -11.81 26.67
N PHE A 374 0.32 -11.63 25.91
CA PHE A 374 0.31 -11.02 24.58
C PHE A 374 -1.12 -10.57 24.21
N ASN A 375 -1.28 -9.89 23.07
CA ASN A 375 -2.57 -9.57 22.45
C ASN A 375 -2.82 -10.47 21.22
N GLN A 376 -1.81 -10.60 20.35
CA GLN A 376 -1.81 -11.51 19.19
C GLN A 376 -0.49 -12.28 19.05
N GLU A 377 -0.53 -13.38 18.30
CA GLU A 377 0.65 -14.22 18.03
C GLU A 377 1.55 -13.71 16.90
N ARG A 378 1.05 -12.84 16.02
CA ARG A 378 1.69 -12.39 14.77
C ARG A 378 1.26 -10.98 14.40
N CYS A 379 2.11 -10.21 13.73
CA CYS A 379 1.85 -8.81 13.37
C CYS A 379 0.57 -8.66 12.51
N LEU A 380 0.39 -9.54 11.53
CA LEU A 380 -0.77 -9.58 10.63
C LEU A 380 -2.13 -9.72 11.33
N ALA A 381 -2.19 -10.25 12.56
CA ALA A 381 -3.46 -10.44 13.27
C ALA A 381 -4.00 -9.14 13.90
N CYS A 382 -3.12 -8.15 14.16
CA CYS A 382 -3.54 -6.77 14.42
C CYS A 382 -3.69 -6.00 13.10
N HIS A 383 -2.74 -6.17 12.16
CA HIS A 383 -2.72 -5.49 10.86
C HIS A 383 -3.32 -6.39 9.77
N SER A 384 -4.65 -6.55 9.75
CA SER A 384 -5.32 -7.54 8.89
C SER A 384 -5.06 -7.31 7.41
N LEU A 385 -4.33 -8.23 6.76
CA LEU A 385 -3.83 -8.08 5.38
C LEU A 385 -3.08 -6.76 5.13
N ASN A 386 -2.25 -6.34 6.08
CA ASN A 386 -1.57 -5.03 6.15
C ASN A 386 -2.52 -3.82 6.31
N GLY A 387 -3.82 -4.05 6.43
CA GLY A 387 -4.83 -3.08 6.81
C GLY A 387 -4.86 -2.84 8.32
N ARG A 388 -6.07 -2.58 8.84
CA ARG A 388 -6.33 -2.16 10.21
C ARG A 388 -6.71 -3.35 11.11
N SER A 389 -6.92 -3.08 12.40
CA SER A 389 -7.63 -4.03 13.29
C SER A 389 -8.96 -4.48 12.68
N PRO A 390 -9.37 -5.74 12.87
CA PRO A 390 -10.74 -6.16 12.59
C PRO A 390 -11.77 -5.23 13.25
N ALA A 391 -12.93 -5.06 12.61
CA ALA A 391 -14.03 -4.34 13.22
C ALA A 391 -14.49 -5.03 14.51
N VAL A 392 -14.74 -4.24 15.55
CA VAL A 392 -15.20 -4.69 16.88
C VAL A 392 -16.52 -4.02 17.24
N GLU A 393 -17.40 -4.78 17.89
CA GLU A 393 -18.74 -4.37 18.32
C GLU A 393 -18.96 -4.62 19.81
N ALA A 394 -20.13 -4.24 20.32
CA ALA A 394 -20.46 -4.41 21.73
C ALA A 394 -20.49 -5.89 22.12
N GLY A 395 -19.65 -6.26 23.10
CA GLY A 395 -19.39 -7.63 23.50
C GLY A 395 -18.03 -8.18 23.06
N ASP A 396 -17.35 -7.58 22.07
CA ASP A 396 -16.10 -8.13 21.52
C ASP A 396 -14.86 -7.83 22.37
N PRO A 397 -13.84 -8.72 22.35
CA PRO A 397 -12.54 -8.48 22.97
C PRO A 397 -11.66 -7.55 22.12
N LEU A 398 -10.84 -6.72 22.77
CA LEU A 398 -9.96 -5.77 22.09
C LEU A 398 -8.55 -6.30 21.85
N ASN A 399 -8.33 -7.62 21.81
CA ASN A 399 -6.98 -8.19 21.69
C ASN A 399 -6.41 -8.15 20.26
N ALA A 400 -7.11 -7.56 19.28
CA ALA A 400 -6.53 -7.15 17.99
C ALA A 400 -6.25 -5.64 17.91
N MET A 401 -6.39 -4.93 19.02
CA MET A 401 -6.11 -3.51 19.22
C MET A 401 -5.11 -3.35 20.38
N ASN A 402 -4.41 -2.22 20.42
CA ASN A 402 -3.54 -1.89 21.55
C ASN A 402 -4.33 -1.07 22.58
N VAL A 403 -4.23 -1.42 23.87
CA VAL A 403 -4.79 -0.63 24.97
C VAL A 403 -3.62 -0.15 25.83
N LEU A 404 -3.13 1.06 25.56
CA LEU A 404 -2.06 1.67 26.36
C LEU A 404 -2.59 2.09 27.74
N THR A 405 -1.72 2.04 28.75
CA THR A 405 -2.09 2.28 30.16
C THR A 405 -1.03 3.09 30.91
N ALA A 406 -1.47 3.89 31.88
CA ALA A 406 -0.60 4.60 32.80
C ALA A 406 -1.25 4.79 34.19
N ALA A 407 -0.40 4.92 35.21
CA ALA A 407 -0.78 5.42 36.52
C ALA A 407 -1.03 6.93 36.47
N ALA A 408 -1.76 7.46 37.46
CA ALA A 408 -2.12 8.87 37.52
C ALA A 408 -0.90 9.79 37.74
N ASN A 409 -0.52 10.59 36.73
CA ASN A 409 0.10 11.92 36.88
C ASN A 409 0.12 12.66 35.53
N ALA A 410 -0.19 13.97 35.55
CA ALA A 410 -0.57 14.74 34.35
C ALA A 410 0.60 15.29 33.49
N THR A 411 1.85 14.92 33.77
CA THR A 411 3.05 15.44 33.07
C THR A 411 4.05 14.35 32.64
N GLY A 412 3.74 13.08 32.87
CA GLY A 412 4.59 11.96 32.46
C GLY A 412 3.96 10.63 32.82
N ALA A 413 3.74 9.77 31.82
CA ALA A 413 3.07 8.49 31.98
C ALA A 413 3.95 7.48 32.76
N ALA A 414 3.81 7.48 34.09
CA ALA A 414 4.29 6.37 34.91
C ALA A 414 3.49 5.10 34.52
N PRO A 415 4.13 3.92 34.41
CA PRO A 415 3.42 2.68 34.05
C PRO A 415 2.31 2.35 35.05
N ASP A 416 1.23 1.74 34.55
CA ASP A 416 0.17 1.20 35.41
C ASP A 416 0.72 0.04 36.28
N PRO A 417 0.36 -0.06 37.58
CA PRO A 417 0.92 -1.07 38.47
C PRO A 417 0.50 -2.52 38.15
N VAL A 418 -0.59 -2.72 37.40
CA VAL A 418 -1.09 -4.04 36.97
C VAL A 418 -0.67 -4.32 35.53
N TYR A 419 -0.84 -3.34 34.63
CA TYR A 419 -0.70 -3.52 33.18
C TYR A 419 0.63 -3.03 32.61
N GLY A 420 1.38 -2.18 33.32
CA GLY A 420 2.54 -1.51 32.77
C GLY A 420 2.14 -0.44 31.76
N LEU A 421 2.82 -0.41 30.61
CA LEU A 421 2.55 0.54 29.52
C LEU A 421 1.38 0.15 28.61
N ALA A 422 0.95 -1.12 28.61
CA ALA A 422 -0.15 -1.61 27.77
C ALA A 422 -0.81 -2.88 28.32
N VAL A 423 -2.11 -3.05 28.14
CA VAL A 423 -2.79 -4.31 28.49
C VAL A 423 -2.42 -5.40 27.49
N GLN A 424 -1.76 -6.44 28.00
CA GLN A 424 -1.59 -7.72 27.31
C GLN A 424 -2.67 -8.71 27.77
N GLN A 425 -3.72 -8.80 26.95
CA GLN A 425 -5.03 -9.34 27.33
C GLN A 425 -5.03 -10.87 27.46
N VAL A 426 -4.31 -11.57 26.58
CA VAL A 426 -4.16 -13.02 26.56
C VAL A 426 -2.99 -13.45 27.46
N ALA A 427 -3.07 -14.65 28.04
CA ALA A 427 -1.98 -15.27 28.81
C ALA A 427 -1.67 -16.68 28.28
N ARG A 428 -0.42 -17.13 28.46
CA ARG A 428 0.00 -18.51 28.14
C ARG A 428 -0.40 -19.53 29.21
N ASP A 429 -0.61 -19.08 30.45
CA ASP A 429 -1.12 -19.90 31.56
C ASP A 429 -2.63 -19.65 31.73
N GLY A 430 -3.42 -20.73 31.70
CA GLY A 430 -4.87 -20.68 31.89
C GLY A 430 -5.32 -20.32 33.32
N ASN A 431 -4.40 -20.33 34.29
CA ASN A 431 -4.65 -19.91 35.67
C ASN A 431 -4.33 -18.42 35.91
N ALA A 432 -3.77 -17.71 34.91
CA ALA A 432 -3.41 -16.31 35.06
C ALA A 432 -4.67 -15.42 35.16
N PRO A 433 -4.64 -14.31 35.93
CA PRO A 433 -5.79 -13.41 36.09
C PRO A 433 -6.36 -12.93 34.75
N ASN A 434 -7.67 -12.75 34.64
CA ASN A 434 -8.27 -12.27 33.40
C ASN A 434 -7.94 -10.78 33.17
N HIS A 435 -7.23 -10.46 32.09
CA HIS A 435 -6.85 -9.09 31.71
C HIS A 435 -7.60 -8.61 30.44
N ALA A 436 -8.61 -9.33 29.96
CA ALA A 436 -9.31 -8.95 28.74
C ALA A 436 -10.02 -7.58 28.87
N VAL A 437 -9.92 -6.76 27.84
CA VAL A 437 -10.68 -5.51 27.68
C VAL A 437 -11.71 -5.73 26.58
N ARG A 438 -12.92 -5.22 26.75
CA ARG A 438 -14.04 -5.39 25.81
C ARG A 438 -14.78 -4.07 25.59
N ILE A 439 -15.45 -3.93 24.45
CA ILE A 439 -16.51 -2.92 24.32
C ILE A 439 -17.72 -3.45 25.10
N GLN A 440 -18.14 -2.72 26.13
CA GLN A 440 -19.33 -3.04 26.92
C GLN A 440 -20.61 -2.61 26.20
N SER A 441 -20.58 -1.40 25.62
CA SER A 441 -21.67 -0.77 24.90
C SER A 441 -21.14 0.38 24.05
N PHE A 442 -22.02 1.03 23.29
CA PHE A 442 -21.74 2.34 22.69
C PHE A 442 -22.72 3.38 23.25
N GLU A 443 -22.20 4.54 23.62
CA GLU A 443 -22.99 5.77 23.75
C GLU A 443 -23.27 6.30 22.34
N THR A 444 -24.52 6.62 22.00
CA THR A 444 -24.88 7.17 20.69
C THR A 444 -25.38 8.61 20.79
N SER A 445 -25.07 9.40 19.76
CA SER A 445 -25.61 10.75 19.56
C SER A 445 -25.91 10.98 18.08
N GLN A 446 -26.62 12.07 17.77
CA GLN A 446 -27.02 12.38 16.40
C GLN A 446 -26.58 13.79 16.03
N ARG A 447 -25.88 13.93 14.90
CA ARG A 447 -25.55 15.21 14.29
C ARG A 447 -26.45 15.43 13.07
N ARG A 448 -27.32 16.44 13.14
CA ARG A 448 -28.18 16.85 12.03
C ARG A 448 -27.46 17.89 11.17
N LEU A 449 -27.40 17.63 9.87
CA LEU A 449 -26.80 18.53 8.88
C LEU A 449 -27.81 19.61 8.45
N PRO A 450 -27.38 20.74 7.85
CA PRO A 450 -28.25 21.85 7.46
C PRO A 450 -29.37 21.49 6.46
N ASP A 451 -29.19 20.44 5.65
CA ASP A 451 -30.21 19.91 4.73
C ASP A 451 -31.14 18.85 5.37
N GLY A 452 -30.98 18.59 6.66
CA GLY A 452 -31.81 17.66 7.43
C GLY A 452 -31.29 16.22 7.48
N GLU A 453 -30.23 15.87 6.74
CA GLU A 453 -29.55 14.56 6.89
C GLU A 453 -29.07 14.36 8.34
N VAL A 454 -29.03 13.12 8.83
CA VAL A 454 -28.60 12.80 10.20
C VAL A 454 -27.47 11.78 10.15
N VAL A 455 -26.32 12.17 10.70
CA VAL A 455 -25.19 11.27 10.95
C VAL A 455 -25.31 10.79 12.40
N GLU A 456 -25.48 9.47 12.58
CA GLU A 456 -25.40 8.85 13.90
C GLU A 456 -23.93 8.65 14.28
N LEU A 457 -23.56 9.19 15.45
CA LEU A 457 -22.25 9.06 16.05
C LEU A 457 -22.31 8.02 17.16
N ARG A 458 -21.28 7.19 17.29
CA ARG A 458 -21.13 6.29 18.46
C ARG A 458 -19.77 6.41 19.13
N LYS A 459 -19.74 6.34 20.47
CA LYS A 459 -18.53 6.33 21.30
C LYS A 459 -18.49 5.04 22.12
N PRO A 460 -17.40 4.25 22.08
CA PRO A 460 -17.30 3.00 22.83
C PRO A 460 -17.17 3.24 24.35
N VAL A 461 -17.87 2.41 25.12
CA VAL A 461 -17.68 2.27 26.58
C VAL A 461 -16.90 0.97 26.81
N TYR A 462 -15.82 1.04 27.60
CA TYR A 462 -14.90 -0.09 27.79
C TYR A 462 -15.06 -0.76 29.16
N ALA A 463 -15.09 -2.08 29.16
CA ALA A 463 -15.00 -2.90 30.38
C ALA A 463 -13.64 -3.59 30.47
N PHE A 464 -13.02 -3.50 31.64
CA PHE A 464 -11.78 -4.22 31.99
C PHE A 464 -12.13 -5.42 32.87
N SER A 465 -11.48 -6.57 32.64
CA SER A 465 -11.68 -7.78 33.47
C SER A 465 -10.87 -7.77 34.77
N GLY A 466 -9.91 -6.84 34.89
CA GLY A 466 -9.21 -6.50 36.12
C GLY A 466 -9.50 -5.05 36.52
N PRO A 467 -8.67 -4.42 37.36
CA PRO A 467 -8.82 -3.00 37.73
C PRO A 467 -8.87 -2.09 36.50
N VAL A 468 -9.63 -1.00 36.57
CA VAL A 468 -9.62 0.02 35.51
C VAL A 468 -8.35 0.89 35.68
N PRO A 469 -7.52 1.06 34.64
CA PRO A 469 -6.33 1.92 34.70
C PRO A 469 -6.70 3.38 34.99
N ALA A 470 -5.82 4.10 35.68
CA ALA A 470 -6.04 5.52 35.99
C ALA A 470 -6.03 6.42 34.73
N ALA A 471 -5.25 6.03 33.72
CA ALA A 471 -5.24 6.61 32.38
C ALA A 471 -5.05 5.50 31.33
N TYR A 472 -5.77 5.58 30.22
CA TYR A 472 -5.67 4.63 29.11
C TYR A 472 -6.00 5.23 27.74
N SER A 473 -5.58 4.52 26.68
CA SER A 473 -5.84 4.87 25.28
C SER A 473 -6.07 3.60 24.46
N VAL A 474 -7.26 3.44 23.90
CA VAL A 474 -7.60 2.30 23.03
C VAL A 474 -7.30 2.67 21.59
N ARG A 475 -6.49 1.85 20.90
CA ARG A 475 -5.89 2.18 19.61
C ARG A 475 -6.00 1.01 18.62
N GLN A 476 -6.78 1.22 17.58
CA GLN A 476 -6.81 0.43 16.35
C GLN A 476 -5.40 0.36 15.75
N ALA A 477 -4.98 -0.80 15.26
CA ALA A 477 -3.78 -0.92 14.46
C ALA A 477 -3.99 -0.15 13.13
N PRO A 478 -3.11 0.80 12.75
CA PRO A 478 -3.19 1.46 11.45
C PRO A 478 -2.76 0.51 10.33
N GLN A 479 -3.18 0.81 9.10
CA GLN A 479 -2.62 0.17 7.89
C GLN A 479 -1.12 0.50 7.74
N VAL A 480 -0.34 -0.41 7.16
CA VAL A 480 1.14 -0.33 7.13
C VAL A 480 1.75 -0.05 5.75
N ILE A 481 0.94 0.34 4.77
CA ILE A 481 1.41 0.77 3.44
C ILE A 481 2.15 2.11 3.47
N GLY A 482 3.20 2.25 2.64
CA GLY A 482 3.92 3.49 2.41
C GLY A 482 4.70 4.05 3.62
N LEU A 483 4.84 3.30 4.71
CA LEU A 483 5.45 3.83 5.93
C LEU A 483 6.92 4.23 5.74
N GLY A 484 7.67 3.53 4.87
CA GLY A 484 9.04 3.92 4.49
C GLY A 484 9.12 5.25 3.75
N LEU A 485 8.10 5.62 2.96
CA LEU A 485 8.03 6.93 2.33
C LEU A 485 7.84 8.04 3.38
N LEU A 486 7.08 7.77 4.44
CA LEU A 486 6.91 8.69 5.57
C LEU A 486 8.17 8.78 6.44
N GLU A 487 8.89 7.67 6.61
CA GLU A 487 10.21 7.65 7.27
C GLU A 487 11.25 8.43 6.49
N ALA A 488 11.18 8.39 5.16
CA ALA A 488 12.06 9.11 4.24
C ALA A 488 11.80 10.63 4.15
N ILE A 489 10.77 11.19 4.79
CA ILE A 489 10.56 12.65 4.84
C ILE A 489 11.59 13.26 5.79
N ASP A 490 12.37 14.23 5.30
CA ASP A 490 13.35 14.99 6.07
C ASP A 490 12.68 15.76 7.23
N GLU A 491 13.30 15.82 8.42
CA GLU A 491 12.72 16.51 9.60
C GLU A 491 12.35 17.96 9.30
N GLU A 492 13.19 18.64 8.53
CA GLU A 492 13.04 20.03 8.11
C GLU A 492 11.76 20.24 7.28
N THR A 493 11.31 19.23 6.53
CA THR A 493 10.11 19.29 5.69
C THR A 493 8.83 19.19 6.53
N ILE A 494 8.82 18.37 7.58
CA ILE A 494 7.68 18.27 8.52
C ILE A 494 7.63 19.51 9.42
N LEU A 495 8.79 19.96 9.92
CA LEU A 495 8.87 21.16 10.77
C LEU A 495 8.46 22.45 10.03
N ALA A 496 8.66 22.52 8.71
CA ALA A 496 8.18 23.63 7.88
C ALA A 496 6.65 23.69 7.71
N LEU A 497 5.92 22.61 8.01
CA LEU A 497 4.45 22.59 8.06
C LEU A 497 3.88 23.01 9.43
N SER A 498 4.74 23.17 10.44
CA SER A 498 4.27 23.43 11.81
C SER A 498 3.91 24.90 12.03
N ASP A 499 2.72 25.13 12.59
CA ASP A 499 2.22 26.46 12.93
C ASP A 499 1.51 26.49 14.29
N PRO A 500 2.20 26.19 15.41
CA PRO A 500 1.57 26.07 16.74
C PRO A 500 0.91 27.38 17.22
N ASP A 501 1.34 28.50 16.67
CA ASP A 501 0.89 29.85 17.01
C ASP A 501 -0.29 30.34 16.15
N ASP A 502 -0.72 29.61 15.11
CA ASP A 502 -1.84 29.99 14.18
C ASP A 502 -1.52 31.29 13.43
N ARG A 503 -0.33 31.36 12.84
CA ARG A 503 0.19 32.56 12.14
C ARG A 503 -0.57 32.87 10.86
N ASN A 504 -1.19 31.86 10.24
CA ASN A 504 -2.06 32.04 9.07
C ASN A 504 -3.50 32.45 9.43
N GLY A 505 -3.95 32.24 10.67
CA GLY A 505 -5.30 32.57 11.14
C GLY A 505 -6.42 31.65 10.64
N ASP A 506 -6.12 30.42 10.21
CA ASP A 506 -7.16 29.45 9.81
C ASP A 506 -7.76 28.64 10.98
N GLY A 507 -7.11 28.69 12.15
CA GLY A 507 -7.52 28.00 13.38
C GLY A 507 -6.79 26.67 13.64
N VAL A 508 -5.88 26.24 12.76
CA VAL A 508 -5.10 25.00 12.88
C VAL A 508 -3.73 25.29 13.51
N ARG A 509 -3.30 24.43 14.43
CA ARG A 509 -2.13 24.64 15.32
C ARG A 509 -1.20 23.44 15.31
N GLY A 510 -0.93 22.91 14.12
CA GLY A 510 -0.13 21.70 13.89
C GLY A 510 1.26 21.78 14.55
N LYS A 511 1.51 20.90 15.52
CA LYS A 511 2.77 20.88 16.30
C LYS A 511 3.46 19.50 16.21
N PRO A 512 4.80 19.43 16.23
CA PRO A 512 5.51 18.16 16.27
C PRO A 512 5.27 17.43 17.60
N ASN A 513 5.48 16.11 17.60
CA ASN A 513 5.87 15.39 18.82
C ASN A 513 7.32 14.93 18.67
N TRP A 514 7.90 14.44 19.77
CA TRP A 514 9.29 14.01 19.80
C TRP A 514 9.40 12.64 20.46
N SER A 515 10.37 11.86 19.99
CA SER A 515 10.66 10.54 20.51
C SER A 515 12.11 10.47 20.99
N ILE A 516 12.37 9.62 21.99
CA ILE A 516 13.71 9.23 22.39
C ILE A 516 13.94 7.82 21.86
N ASP A 517 14.98 7.63 21.06
CA ASP A 517 15.40 6.29 20.63
C ASP A 517 15.90 5.48 21.84
N PRO A 518 15.33 4.30 22.15
CA PRO A 518 15.77 3.46 23.25
C PRO A 518 17.16 2.82 23.04
N GLU A 519 17.68 2.75 21.81
CA GLU A 519 19.01 2.18 21.54
C GLU A 519 20.14 3.20 21.69
N THR A 520 19.97 4.43 21.17
CA THR A 520 21.01 5.48 21.24
C THR A 520 20.77 6.57 22.30
N GLY A 521 19.54 6.74 22.78
CA GLY A 521 19.14 7.87 23.61
C GLY A 521 18.93 9.19 22.85
N ALA A 522 19.06 9.19 21.51
CA ALA A 522 18.90 10.39 20.70
C ALA A 522 17.43 10.86 20.64
N ARG A 523 17.23 12.19 20.61
CA ARG A 523 15.91 12.82 20.41
C ARG A 523 15.65 12.97 18.91
N HIS A 524 14.59 12.36 18.42
CA HIS A 524 14.16 12.41 17.02
C HIS A 524 12.78 13.04 16.89
N LEU A 525 12.48 13.60 15.72
CA LEU A 525 11.12 14.01 15.36
C LEU A 525 10.19 12.79 15.31
N GLY A 526 9.04 12.92 15.95
CA GLY A 526 8.01 11.89 16.00
C GLY A 526 7.27 11.73 14.67
N ARG A 527 7.06 10.48 14.24
CA ARG A 527 6.42 10.13 12.95
C ARG A 527 5.34 9.04 13.09
N PHE A 528 5.58 8.01 13.91
CA PHE A 528 4.76 6.79 13.93
C PHE A 528 3.85 6.65 15.16
N GLY A 529 2.83 5.80 15.04
CA GLY A 529 1.72 5.68 15.99
C GLY A 529 0.70 6.83 15.88
N TRP A 530 -0.35 6.76 16.70
CA TRP A 530 -1.49 7.70 16.66
C TRP A 530 -1.20 9.09 17.25
N LYS A 531 -0.22 9.20 18.15
CA LYS A 531 0.25 10.47 18.72
C LYS A 531 1.71 10.79 18.37
N ALA A 532 2.19 10.28 17.23
CA ALA A 532 3.54 10.51 16.70
C ALA A 532 4.73 10.08 17.60
N GLY A 533 4.52 9.43 18.75
CA GLY A 533 5.56 9.21 19.78
C GLY A 533 6.75 8.30 19.42
N LYS A 534 6.91 7.88 18.17
CA LYS A 534 8.00 7.01 17.67
C LYS A 534 8.66 7.67 16.45
N GLY A 535 9.99 7.78 16.45
CA GLY A 535 10.76 8.41 15.39
C GLY A 535 10.99 7.53 14.16
N SER A 536 11.15 6.22 14.36
CA SER A 536 11.50 5.25 13.30
C SER A 536 10.62 4.01 13.27
N LEU A 537 10.60 3.31 12.14
CA LEU A 537 9.93 2.02 11.97
C LEU A 537 10.62 0.90 12.76
N ARG A 538 11.94 1.00 12.94
CA ARG A 538 12.69 0.10 13.84
C ARG A 538 12.20 0.23 15.29
N GLN A 539 12.06 1.46 15.78
CA GLN A 539 11.53 1.73 17.12
C GLN A 539 10.05 1.32 17.25
N GLN A 540 9.22 1.64 16.26
CA GLN A 540 7.80 1.23 16.23
C GLN A 540 7.65 -0.29 16.23
N SER A 541 8.47 -1.01 15.46
CA SER A 541 8.47 -2.49 15.42
C SER A 541 8.91 -3.08 16.76
N GLY A 542 10.01 -2.59 17.34
CA GLY A 542 10.46 -3.01 18.66
C GLY A 542 9.42 -2.75 19.77
N THR A 543 8.73 -1.61 19.69
CA THR A 543 7.67 -1.24 20.65
C THR A 543 6.47 -2.20 20.52
N ALA A 544 6.02 -2.51 19.30
CA ALA A 544 4.91 -3.42 19.06
C ALA A 544 5.24 -4.85 19.52
N LEU A 545 6.44 -5.35 19.20
CA LEU A 545 6.92 -6.67 19.67
C LEU A 545 6.89 -6.78 21.20
N LEU A 546 7.37 -5.75 21.90
CA LEU A 546 7.35 -5.71 23.37
C LEU A 546 5.91 -5.58 23.92
N LEU A 547 5.16 -4.55 23.50
CA LEU A 547 3.89 -4.18 24.12
C LEU A 547 2.73 -5.08 23.70
N ASP A 548 2.64 -5.48 22.43
CA ASP A 548 1.53 -6.29 21.90
C ASP A 548 1.81 -7.79 21.92
N MET A 549 3.07 -8.23 21.93
CA MET A 549 3.43 -9.65 21.78
C MET A 549 4.33 -10.20 22.91
N GLY A 550 4.88 -9.35 23.77
CA GLY A 550 5.81 -9.74 24.83
C GLY A 550 7.16 -10.29 24.31
N VAL A 551 7.49 -10.05 23.04
CA VAL A 551 8.69 -10.55 22.36
C VAL A 551 9.84 -9.55 22.53
N THR A 552 10.97 -9.98 23.07
CA THR A 552 12.16 -9.12 23.23
C THR A 552 12.97 -8.99 21.93
N SER A 553 13.54 -7.81 21.73
CA SER A 553 14.30 -7.42 20.53
C SER A 553 15.51 -6.56 20.92
N PRO A 554 16.47 -6.26 20.03
CA PRO A 554 17.62 -5.41 20.37
C PRO A 554 17.22 -4.02 20.90
N VAL A 555 16.08 -3.51 20.42
CA VAL A 555 15.43 -2.25 20.81
C VAL A 555 14.89 -2.30 22.25
N TYR A 556 14.37 -3.46 22.69
CA TYR A 556 13.88 -3.69 24.05
C TYR A 556 14.27 -5.08 24.54
N LYS A 557 15.43 -5.16 25.19
CA LYS A 557 16.11 -6.44 25.46
C LYS A 557 15.49 -7.27 26.58
N ASN A 558 14.74 -6.65 27.49
CA ASN A 558 14.06 -7.33 28.60
C ASN A 558 12.56 -6.96 28.62
N ALA A 559 11.69 -7.96 28.83
CA ALA A 559 10.26 -7.79 29.01
C ALA A 559 9.90 -6.85 30.17
N ALA A 560 10.78 -6.69 31.17
CA ALA A 560 10.64 -5.70 32.24
C ALA A 560 10.46 -4.26 31.73
N CYS A 561 10.93 -3.92 30.53
CA CYS A 561 10.66 -2.63 29.89
C CYS A 561 9.15 -2.33 29.70
N GLN A 562 8.32 -3.37 29.60
CA GLN A 562 6.86 -3.24 29.45
C GLN A 562 6.20 -2.70 30.73
N ARG A 563 6.74 -3.03 31.92
CA ARG A 563 6.23 -2.61 33.24
C ARG A 563 7.04 -1.51 33.92
N ALA A 564 8.33 -1.43 33.64
CA ALA A 564 9.27 -0.55 34.32
C ALA A 564 10.38 -0.06 33.38
N PRO A 565 10.06 0.75 32.34
CA PRO A 565 11.04 1.25 31.35
C PRO A 565 12.17 2.09 31.98
N ALA A 566 11.92 2.71 33.14
CA ALA A 566 12.93 3.47 33.87
C ALA A 566 13.93 2.59 34.65
N SER A 567 13.63 1.30 34.87
CA SER A 567 14.40 0.40 35.75
C SER A 567 15.80 0.08 35.23
N ALA A 568 16.70 -0.29 36.16
CA ALA A 568 18.01 -0.84 35.81
C ALA A 568 17.91 -2.17 35.05
N GLU A 569 16.86 -2.96 35.30
CA GLU A 569 16.60 -4.22 34.60
C GLU A 569 16.23 -4.01 33.13
N CYS A 570 15.33 -3.07 32.81
CA CYS A 570 15.04 -2.71 31.42
C CYS A 570 16.30 -2.22 30.68
N LYS A 571 17.14 -1.46 31.38
CA LYS A 571 18.39 -0.88 30.86
C LYS A 571 19.57 -1.87 30.84
N ALA A 572 19.38 -3.13 31.20
CA ALA A 572 20.43 -4.14 31.24
C ALA A 572 20.85 -4.57 29.82
N GLY A 573 21.97 -4.01 29.34
CA GLY A 573 22.40 -4.14 27.94
C GLY A 573 22.74 -5.55 27.43
N ASN A 574 22.89 -6.53 28.33
CA ASN A 574 23.45 -7.86 28.04
C ASN A 574 22.41 -9.01 28.00
N ALA A 575 21.11 -8.71 28.08
CA ALA A 575 20.08 -9.74 27.96
C ALA A 575 20.02 -10.35 26.54
N SER A 576 19.83 -11.66 26.45
CA SER A 576 19.51 -12.33 25.19
C SER A 576 18.09 -11.97 24.74
N THR A 577 17.91 -11.86 23.43
CA THR A 577 16.68 -11.38 22.80
C THR A 577 16.01 -12.50 22.02
N ALA A 578 14.67 -12.50 21.98
CA ALA A 578 13.92 -13.49 21.20
C ALA A 578 14.19 -13.32 19.70
N ILE A 579 14.19 -12.08 19.21
CA ILE A 579 14.65 -11.77 17.84
C ILE A 579 15.99 -11.05 17.83
N THR A 580 16.78 -11.32 16.79
CA THR A 580 18.11 -10.76 16.55
C THR A 580 18.04 -9.40 15.83
N THR A 581 19.19 -8.75 15.66
CA THR A 581 19.33 -7.52 14.87
C THR A 581 18.93 -7.69 13.42
N GLU A 582 19.19 -8.85 12.82
CA GLU A 582 18.80 -9.16 11.43
C GLU A 582 17.28 -9.30 11.30
N ASP A 583 16.65 -10.00 12.25
CA ASP A 583 15.20 -10.25 12.21
C ASP A 583 14.39 -8.95 12.28
N ILE A 584 14.80 -8.03 13.17
CA ILE A 584 14.15 -6.71 13.26
C ILE A 584 14.54 -5.79 12.10
N ALA A 585 15.70 -5.98 11.47
CA ALA A 585 16.06 -5.29 10.23
C ALA A 585 15.15 -5.78 9.10
N GLN A 586 15.04 -7.08 8.84
CA GLN A 586 14.12 -7.67 7.86
C GLN A 586 12.67 -7.21 8.09
N LEU A 587 12.17 -7.25 9.34
CA LEU A 587 10.83 -6.75 9.70
C LEU A 587 10.64 -5.27 9.35
N THR A 588 11.66 -4.44 9.60
CA THR A 588 11.65 -3.00 9.26
C THR A 588 11.72 -2.79 7.75
N ASP A 589 12.60 -3.52 7.05
CA ASP A 589 12.78 -3.47 5.60
C ASP A 589 11.47 -3.77 4.85
N TYR A 590 10.67 -4.74 5.31
CA TYR A 590 9.34 -5.01 4.77
C TYR A 590 8.40 -3.81 4.92
N LEU A 591 8.32 -3.21 6.11
CA LEU A 591 7.49 -2.02 6.36
C LEU A 591 7.96 -0.77 5.59
N GLN A 592 9.26 -0.69 5.31
CA GLN A 592 9.84 0.37 4.48
C GLN A 592 9.51 0.18 2.99
N LEU A 593 9.58 -1.05 2.47
CA LEU A 593 9.45 -1.38 1.05
C LEU A 593 8.01 -1.71 0.59
N LEU A 594 7.01 -1.64 1.49
CA LEU A 594 5.59 -1.75 1.15
C LEU A 594 5.13 -0.58 0.27
N GLY A 595 4.60 -0.90 -0.91
CA GLY A 595 4.09 0.08 -1.86
C GLY A 595 2.79 0.74 -1.38
N VAL A 596 2.42 1.83 -2.06
CA VAL A 596 1.13 2.53 -1.85
C VAL A 596 0.27 2.31 -3.10
N PRO A 597 -1.01 1.92 -3.01
CA PRO A 597 -1.88 1.88 -4.19
C PRO A 597 -1.90 3.24 -4.90
N ALA A 598 -1.81 3.25 -6.24
CA ALA A 598 -2.08 4.49 -6.98
C ALA A 598 -3.56 4.89 -6.85
N GLN A 599 -3.83 6.20 -6.93
CA GLN A 599 -5.19 6.74 -6.82
C GLN A 599 -6.05 6.18 -7.96
N ARG A 600 -7.19 5.58 -7.60
CA ARG A 600 -8.18 5.00 -8.52
C ARG A 600 -9.12 6.11 -9.03
N SER A 601 -8.56 6.98 -9.86
CA SER A 601 -9.20 8.19 -10.39
C SER A 601 -9.32 8.22 -11.92
N LEU A 602 -8.84 7.19 -12.63
CA LEU A 602 -8.87 7.06 -14.08
C LEU A 602 -9.60 5.79 -14.51
N ARG A 603 -10.43 5.86 -15.56
CA ARG A 603 -11.22 4.72 -16.03
C ARG A 603 -10.36 3.75 -16.84
N SER A 604 -10.23 2.52 -16.34
CA SER A 604 -9.60 1.43 -17.08
C SER A 604 -10.39 1.07 -18.35
N GLY A 605 -9.66 0.77 -19.43
CA GLY A 605 -10.19 0.48 -20.76
C GLY A 605 -10.74 -0.93 -20.97
N TYR A 606 -11.70 -1.31 -20.13
CA TYR A 606 -12.55 -2.49 -20.34
C TYR A 606 -13.47 -2.26 -21.55
N THR A 607 -13.74 -3.32 -22.32
CA THR A 607 -14.62 -3.27 -23.50
C THR A 607 -16.09 -3.39 -23.12
N ASP A 608 -16.97 -2.73 -23.87
CA ASP A 608 -18.42 -2.87 -23.70
C ASP A 608 -18.85 -4.34 -23.71
N GLY A 609 -19.63 -4.73 -22.70
CA GLY A 609 -20.08 -6.12 -22.50
C GLY A 609 -19.11 -7.02 -21.72
N THR A 610 -17.91 -6.54 -21.32
CA THR A 610 -17.07 -7.22 -20.31
C THR A 610 -17.39 -6.72 -18.90
N ILE A 611 -17.16 -7.57 -17.90
CA ILE A 611 -17.26 -7.17 -16.49
C ILE A 611 -16.12 -6.19 -16.20
N THR A 612 -16.43 -5.02 -15.67
CA THR A 612 -15.45 -4.10 -15.08
C THR A 612 -15.42 -4.38 -13.57
N PRO A 613 -14.29 -4.78 -12.98
CA PRO A 613 -14.24 -5.02 -11.54
C PRO A 613 -14.50 -3.71 -10.76
N PRO A 614 -15.22 -3.73 -9.63
CA PRO A 614 -15.61 -2.52 -8.89
C PRO A 614 -14.47 -1.63 -8.34
N GLU A 615 -13.21 -2.03 -8.51
CA GLU A 615 -12.05 -1.17 -8.25
C GLU A 615 -11.64 -0.28 -9.45
N HIS A 616 -12.16 -0.56 -10.65
CA HIS A 616 -11.97 0.24 -11.87
C HIS A 616 -13.22 1.04 -12.28
N GLU A 617 -14.36 0.79 -11.64
CA GLU A 617 -15.58 1.59 -11.82
C GLU A 617 -15.41 2.95 -11.14
N VAL A 618 -14.96 3.96 -11.91
CA VAL A 618 -14.64 5.29 -11.40
C VAL A 618 -15.27 6.40 -12.26
N ASP A 619 -15.73 7.45 -11.59
CA ASP A 619 -16.18 8.69 -12.20
C ASP A 619 -15.10 9.76 -12.00
N GLU A 620 -14.30 9.99 -13.04
CA GLU A 620 -13.19 10.94 -13.05
C GLU A 620 -13.64 12.37 -12.72
N GLN A 621 -14.84 12.76 -13.14
CA GLN A 621 -15.39 14.11 -12.93
C GLN A 621 -15.84 14.30 -11.48
N THR A 622 -16.53 13.31 -10.91
CA THR A 622 -16.92 13.33 -9.50
C THR A 622 -15.71 13.25 -8.57
N VAL A 623 -14.69 12.45 -8.91
CA VAL A 623 -13.43 12.41 -8.15
C VAL A 623 -12.71 13.77 -8.19
N ALA A 624 -12.57 14.39 -9.37
CA ALA A 624 -11.94 15.71 -9.50
C ALA A 624 -12.73 16.81 -8.75
N ARG A 625 -14.07 16.79 -8.84
CA ARG A 625 -14.97 17.68 -8.07
C ARG A 625 -14.77 17.48 -6.57
N GLY A 626 -14.71 16.23 -6.10
CA GLY A 626 -14.47 15.87 -4.71
C GLY A 626 -13.13 16.37 -4.17
N GLN A 627 -12.05 16.25 -4.94
CA GLN A 627 -10.73 16.75 -4.57
C GLN A 627 -10.71 18.28 -4.41
N GLN A 628 -11.35 19.00 -5.34
CA GLN A 628 -11.49 20.47 -5.25
C GLN A 628 -12.29 20.88 -4.01
N LEU A 629 -13.40 20.19 -3.74
CA LEU A 629 -14.26 20.44 -2.59
C LEU A 629 -13.57 20.13 -1.25
N PHE A 630 -12.75 19.07 -1.19
CA PHE A 630 -11.94 18.73 -0.01
C PHE A 630 -10.96 19.86 0.37
N ALA A 631 -10.35 20.50 -0.63
CA ALA A 631 -9.52 21.69 -0.43
C ALA A 631 -10.36 22.94 -0.05
N GLN A 632 -11.50 23.17 -0.70
CA GLN A 632 -12.41 24.29 -0.39
C GLN A 632 -13.04 24.18 1.01
N ALA A 633 -13.28 22.95 1.49
CA ALA A 633 -13.68 22.65 2.86
C ALA A 633 -12.53 22.77 3.87
N GLN A 634 -11.31 23.10 3.43
CA GLN A 634 -10.11 23.26 4.26
C GLN A 634 -9.70 21.98 5.02
N CYS A 635 -10.02 20.80 4.47
CA CYS A 635 -9.51 19.54 5.01
C CYS A 635 -7.99 19.41 4.83
N THR A 636 -7.45 20.05 3.78
CA THR A 636 -6.02 20.07 3.44
C THR A 636 -5.14 20.88 4.41
N ALA A 637 -5.71 21.58 5.39
CA ALA A 637 -4.95 22.31 6.41
C ALA A 637 -4.14 21.36 7.31
N CYS A 638 -4.70 20.19 7.65
CA CYS A 638 -3.96 19.08 8.28
C CYS A 638 -3.62 17.99 7.26
N HIS A 639 -4.57 17.62 6.39
CA HIS A 639 -4.38 16.58 5.37
C HIS A 639 -3.62 17.11 4.14
N VAL A 640 -2.39 17.57 4.36
CA VAL A 640 -1.50 18.16 3.34
C VAL A 640 -1.34 17.20 2.16
N ALA A 641 -1.82 17.63 1.00
CA ALA A 641 -2.08 16.75 -0.13
C ALA A 641 -0.83 16.19 -0.82
N GLN A 642 0.31 16.89 -0.73
CA GLN A 642 1.56 16.50 -1.39
C GLN A 642 2.77 16.86 -0.52
N ILE A 643 3.69 15.92 -0.36
CA ILE A 643 4.98 16.10 0.34
C ILE A 643 6.10 15.52 -0.54
N LYS A 644 7.34 16.00 -0.38
CA LYS A 644 8.52 15.41 -1.02
C LYS A 644 9.35 14.64 0.01
N THR A 645 9.79 13.43 -0.32
CA THR A 645 10.74 12.67 0.52
C THR A 645 12.17 13.15 0.29
N GLY A 646 13.00 13.00 1.33
CA GLY A 646 14.37 13.46 1.37
C GLY A 646 15.34 12.64 0.52
N ALA A 647 16.59 13.09 0.51
CA ALA A 647 17.67 12.44 -0.22
C ALA A 647 18.48 11.43 0.64
N ARG A 648 18.09 11.18 1.90
CA ARG A 648 18.92 10.51 2.92
C ARG A 648 18.57 9.05 3.23
N HIS A 649 17.37 8.57 2.91
CA HIS A 649 16.89 7.22 3.30
C HIS A 649 17.76 6.06 2.74
N PRO A 650 18.08 4.98 3.48
CA PRO A 650 18.98 3.91 2.99
C PRO A 650 18.52 3.17 1.72
N PHE A 651 17.22 3.10 1.46
CA PHE A 651 16.65 2.60 0.19
C PHE A 651 16.50 3.71 -0.85
N ALA A 652 16.93 3.46 -2.09
CA ALA A 652 16.87 4.43 -3.20
C ALA A 652 15.43 4.64 -3.68
N GLU A 653 14.61 3.60 -3.61
CA GLU A 653 13.18 3.54 -3.92
C GLU A 653 12.37 4.67 -3.27
N LEU A 654 12.82 5.09 -2.09
CA LEU A 654 12.13 6.01 -1.18
C LEU A 654 12.75 7.42 -1.19
N ARG A 655 13.88 7.64 -1.88
CA ARG A 655 14.53 8.96 -1.98
C ARG A 655 13.85 9.85 -3.00
N ASN A 656 13.79 11.16 -2.72
CA ASN A 656 13.37 12.22 -3.64
C ASN A 656 11.97 12.07 -4.28
N GLN A 657 11.08 11.24 -3.71
CA GLN A 657 9.76 10.98 -4.25
C GLN A 657 8.80 12.14 -3.97
N THR A 658 8.04 12.57 -4.98
CA THR A 658 6.83 13.38 -4.77
C THR A 658 5.70 12.42 -4.40
N ILE A 659 5.24 12.48 -3.15
CA ILE A 659 4.22 11.59 -2.58
C ILE A 659 2.95 12.37 -2.23
N ARG A 660 1.80 11.69 -2.17
CA ARG A 660 0.51 12.28 -1.81
C ARG A 660 -0.15 11.50 -0.66
N PRO A 661 0.38 11.65 0.57
CA PRO A 661 -0.09 10.88 1.72
C PRO A 661 -1.35 11.50 2.34
N TYR A 662 -1.68 12.77 2.04
CA TYR A 662 -2.76 13.53 2.67
C TYR A 662 -2.60 13.59 4.20
N THR A 663 -1.44 14.08 4.65
CA THR A 663 -1.09 14.29 6.06
C THR A 663 0.17 15.15 6.15
N ASP A 664 0.25 16.01 7.17
CA ASP A 664 1.44 16.75 7.61
C ASP A 664 2.32 15.99 8.62
N LEU A 665 1.82 14.87 9.16
CA LEU A 665 2.37 14.11 10.29
C LEU A 665 2.43 14.89 11.64
N LEU A 666 1.73 16.02 11.76
CA LEU A 666 1.69 16.84 12.96
C LEU A 666 0.54 16.46 13.91
N LEU A 667 0.61 16.93 15.15
CA LEU A 667 -0.43 16.79 16.17
C LEU A 667 -1.41 17.97 16.13
N HIS A 668 -2.70 17.65 16.16
CA HIS A 668 -3.82 18.60 16.24
C HIS A 668 -4.75 18.30 17.41
N ASP A 669 -5.33 19.34 18.01
CA ASP A 669 -6.43 19.22 18.95
C ASP A 669 -7.72 18.86 18.20
N MET A 670 -8.21 17.63 18.43
CA MET A 670 -9.46 17.13 17.84
C MET A 670 -10.69 17.39 18.75
N GLY A 671 -10.51 18.11 19.85
CA GLY A 671 -11.54 18.43 20.83
C GLY A 671 -11.78 17.33 21.89
N SER A 672 -12.51 17.70 22.94
CA SER A 672 -12.81 16.83 24.09
C SER A 672 -13.61 15.57 23.74
N GLU A 673 -14.45 15.63 22.69
CA GLU A 673 -15.18 14.47 22.16
C GLU A 673 -14.25 13.37 21.63
N MET A 674 -13.06 13.76 21.17
CA MET A 674 -12.01 12.88 20.62
C MET A 674 -10.84 12.65 21.59
N ALA A 675 -10.89 13.17 22.82
CA ALA A 675 -9.86 12.92 23.82
C ALA A 675 -9.89 11.47 24.34
N ASP A 676 -8.71 10.88 24.55
CA ASP A 676 -8.53 9.72 25.43
C ASP A 676 -8.27 10.20 26.87
N THR A 677 -7.56 9.43 27.71
CA THR A 677 -7.08 9.90 29.03
C THR A 677 -5.56 9.87 29.17
N LEU A 678 -4.81 9.69 28.07
CA LEU A 678 -3.38 9.36 28.09
C LEU A 678 -2.53 10.36 27.29
N ALA A 679 -1.59 11.02 27.97
CA ALA A 679 -0.54 11.79 27.32
C ALA A 679 0.61 10.89 26.82
N GLU A 680 1.22 11.24 25.68
CA GLU A 680 2.35 10.52 25.08
C GLU A 680 3.41 11.52 24.57
N GLY A 681 4.50 11.70 25.33
CA GLY A 681 5.48 12.74 25.06
C GLY A 681 4.85 14.13 25.24
N GLU A 682 4.95 14.98 24.22
CA GLU A 682 4.35 16.32 24.20
C GLU A 682 2.87 16.29 23.72
N ALA A 683 2.32 15.10 23.38
CA ALA A 683 0.92 14.94 22.99
C ALA A 683 -0.01 14.77 24.21
N ALA A 684 -0.90 15.74 24.45
CA ALA A 684 -1.98 15.65 25.43
C ALA A 684 -3.11 14.67 25.00
N ALA A 685 -4.11 14.50 25.86
CA ALA A 685 -5.20 13.52 25.68
C ALA A 685 -6.02 13.72 24.38
N ASN A 686 -6.24 14.97 24.00
CA ASN A 686 -6.96 15.44 22.81
C ASN A 686 -6.08 15.60 21.55
N LEU A 687 -4.75 15.53 21.68
CA LEU A 687 -3.82 15.70 20.56
C LEU A 687 -3.61 14.39 19.80
N TRP A 688 -3.88 14.41 18.50
CA TRP A 688 -3.74 13.27 17.60
C TRP A 688 -2.94 13.62 16.35
N ARG A 689 -2.15 12.67 15.85
CA ARG A 689 -1.42 12.84 14.59
C ARG A 689 -2.38 12.71 13.41
N THR A 690 -2.31 13.62 12.44
CA THR A 690 -2.97 13.47 11.14
C THR A 690 -2.57 12.14 10.49
N GLN A 691 -3.53 11.24 10.24
CA GLN A 691 -3.25 9.98 9.55
C GLN A 691 -3.21 10.17 8.03
N PRO A 692 -2.33 9.47 7.30
CA PRO A 692 -2.39 9.46 5.84
C PRO A 692 -3.71 8.87 5.35
N LEU A 693 -4.25 9.41 4.27
CA LEU A 693 -5.51 8.96 3.66
C LEU A 693 -5.31 8.05 2.43
N TRP A 694 -4.08 7.73 2.04
CA TRP A 694 -3.83 6.76 0.97
C TRP A 694 -4.40 5.37 1.31
N GLY A 695 -4.87 4.64 0.30
CA GLY A 695 -5.52 3.33 0.43
C GLY A 695 -6.88 3.32 1.16
N LEU A 696 -7.44 4.47 1.56
CA LEU A 696 -8.69 4.54 2.33
C LEU A 696 -9.85 3.83 1.63
N GLY A 697 -9.95 3.96 0.30
CA GLY A 697 -10.97 3.29 -0.51
C GLY A 697 -10.76 1.79 -0.68
N SER A 698 -9.54 1.30 -0.52
CA SER A 698 -9.19 -0.13 -0.65
C SER A 698 -9.53 -0.94 0.61
N LEU A 699 -9.70 -0.30 1.77
CA LEU A 699 -9.97 -0.97 3.05
C LEU A 699 -11.24 -1.85 3.02
N LYS A 700 -12.26 -1.47 2.25
CA LYS A 700 -13.50 -2.25 2.11
C LYS A 700 -13.29 -3.63 1.45
N TYR A 701 -12.15 -3.85 0.80
CA TYR A 701 -11.73 -5.15 0.30
C TYR A 701 -10.73 -5.81 1.26
N VAL A 702 -9.73 -5.06 1.72
CA VAL A 702 -8.64 -5.53 2.59
C VAL A 702 -9.16 -6.07 3.93
N GLN A 703 -10.05 -5.33 4.61
CA GLN A 703 -10.60 -5.78 5.91
C GLN A 703 -11.55 -6.97 5.78
N LYS A 704 -12.19 -7.16 4.62
CA LYS A 704 -13.06 -8.30 4.32
C LYS A 704 -12.26 -9.55 3.91
N GLY A 705 -11.08 -9.36 3.32
CA GLY A 705 -10.20 -10.44 2.87
C GLY A 705 -10.66 -11.20 1.62
N THR A 706 -11.53 -10.61 0.79
CA THR A 706 -12.00 -11.22 -0.47
C THR A 706 -12.07 -10.17 -1.61
N GLY A 707 -12.27 -10.60 -2.86
CA GLY A 707 -12.41 -9.69 -4.00
C GLY A 707 -13.61 -8.72 -3.90
N PHE A 708 -14.62 -9.06 -3.09
CA PHE A 708 -15.83 -8.24 -2.93
C PHE A 708 -15.65 -7.16 -1.86
N ALA A 709 -16.23 -5.98 -2.09
CA ALA A 709 -16.31 -4.94 -1.06
C ALA A 709 -17.22 -5.32 0.12
N ASP A 710 -16.92 -4.80 1.31
CA ASP A 710 -17.82 -4.68 2.45
C ASP A 710 -17.38 -3.50 3.33
N ALA A 711 -18.08 -2.38 3.24
CA ALA A 711 -17.81 -1.21 4.07
C ALA A 711 -18.07 -1.45 5.57
N SER A 712 -18.92 -2.42 5.93
CA SER A 712 -19.22 -2.75 7.33
C SER A 712 -18.07 -3.47 8.05
N SER A 713 -17.08 -3.96 7.30
CA SER A 713 -15.81 -4.51 7.84
C SER A 713 -14.79 -3.44 8.26
N VAL A 714 -14.99 -2.17 7.89
CA VAL A 714 -14.00 -1.09 8.09
C VAL A 714 -14.35 -0.22 9.28
N ARG A 715 -13.35 0.18 10.08
CA ARG A 715 -13.50 1.17 11.15
C ARG A 715 -12.51 2.33 11.00
N TYR A 716 -12.93 3.51 11.44
CA TYR A 716 -12.21 4.77 11.29
C TYR A 716 -11.94 5.42 12.66
N LEU A 717 -11.03 6.41 12.67
CA LEU A 717 -10.49 7.07 13.88
C LEU A 717 -9.60 6.14 14.75
N HIS A 718 -9.02 6.71 15.80
CA HIS A 718 -7.98 6.05 16.60
C HIS A 718 -8.47 4.80 17.33
N ASP A 719 -9.71 4.81 17.82
CA ASP A 719 -10.34 3.74 18.59
C ASP A 719 -11.30 2.86 17.75
N GLY A 720 -11.38 3.12 16.44
CA GLY A 720 -12.30 2.41 15.56
C GLY A 720 -13.78 2.73 15.80
N ARG A 721 -14.14 3.82 16.51
CA ARG A 721 -15.55 4.10 16.84
C ARG A 721 -16.42 4.29 15.59
N ALA A 722 -15.92 4.98 14.57
CA ALA A 722 -16.68 5.41 13.41
C ALA A 722 -16.80 4.29 12.36
N ARG A 723 -18.01 4.10 11.83
CA ARG A 723 -18.37 3.06 10.85
C ARG A 723 -18.26 3.52 9.40
N THR A 724 -18.33 4.83 9.16
CA THR A 724 -18.26 5.43 7.82
C THR A 724 -17.32 6.63 7.79
N VAL A 725 -16.91 7.04 6.59
CA VAL A 725 -16.13 8.28 6.40
C VAL A 725 -16.94 9.51 6.82
N SER A 726 -18.25 9.57 6.54
CA SER A 726 -19.13 10.64 7.03
C SER A 726 -19.22 10.72 8.55
N GLU A 727 -19.31 9.57 9.24
CA GLU A 727 -19.25 9.52 10.71
C GLU A 727 -17.89 10.00 11.22
N ALA A 728 -16.79 9.57 10.59
CA ALA A 728 -15.45 10.02 10.93
C ALA A 728 -15.28 11.54 10.78
N ILE A 729 -15.77 12.14 9.68
CA ILE A 729 -15.76 13.61 9.47
C ILE A 729 -16.60 14.31 10.55
N ALA A 730 -17.79 13.81 10.88
CA ALA A 730 -18.66 14.41 11.89
C ALA A 730 -18.04 14.45 13.31
N TRP A 731 -17.14 13.51 13.63
CA TRP A 731 -16.32 13.49 14.85
C TRP A 731 -15.18 14.52 14.89
N HIS A 732 -14.87 15.25 13.79
CA HIS A 732 -13.81 16.25 13.78
C HIS A 732 -14.20 17.51 14.59
N GLY A 733 -13.75 17.56 15.84
CA GLY A 733 -13.82 18.73 16.71
C GLY A 733 -12.52 19.53 16.74
N GLY A 734 -12.37 20.40 17.74
CA GLY A 734 -11.17 21.21 17.97
C GLY A 734 -10.78 22.06 16.76
N GLU A 735 -9.51 22.02 16.37
CA GLU A 735 -8.94 22.73 15.21
C GLU A 735 -9.71 22.39 13.92
N ALA A 736 -10.10 21.13 13.73
CA ALA A 736 -10.80 20.65 12.55
C ALA A 736 -12.31 20.97 12.52
N ALA A 737 -12.88 21.58 13.57
CA ALA A 737 -14.30 21.89 13.65
C ALA A 737 -14.76 22.86 12.54
N ASN A 738 -13.89 23.78 12.11
CA ASN A 738 -14.14 24.68 10.98
C ASN A 738 -14.31 23.89 9.67
N SER A 739 -13.39 22.99 9.37
CA SER A 739 -13.40 22.19 8.14
C SER A 739 -14.55 21.20 8.09
N ARG A 740 -14.89 20.58 9.23
CA ARG A 740 -16.14 19.80 9.38
C ARG A 740 -17.36 20.66 9.05
N THR A 741 -17.49 21.85 9.64
CA THR A 741 -18.67 22.72 9.44
C THR A 741 -18.80 23.15 7.98
N ARG A 742 -17.68 23.37 7.27
CA ARG A 742 -17.67 23.62 5.82
C ARG A 742 -18.18 22.41 5.03
N TYR A 743 -17.72 21.19 5.33
CA TYR A 743 -18.22 19.95 4.72
C TYR A 743 -19.73 19.75 4.98
N GLU A 744 -20.18 19.94 6.22
CA GLU A 744 -21.58 19.75 6.61
C GLU A 744 -22.51 20.74 5.89
N ALA A 745 -22.03 21.96 5.60
CA ALA A 745 -22.77 22.97 4.84
C ALA A 745 -22.79 22.77 3.31
N LEU A 746 -22.00 21.85 2.74
CA LEU A 746 -22.07 21.54 1.32
C LEU A 746 -23.38 20.82 0.95
N PRO A 747 -23.92 21.02 -0.27
CA PRO A 747 -25.02 20.20 -0.78
C PRO A 747 -24.67 18.70 -0.75
N ARG A 748 -25.68 17.83 -0.55
CA ARG A 748 -25.47 16.38 -0.45
C ARG A 748 -24.69 15.76 -1.61
N ALA A 749 -24.85 16.27 -2.83
CA ALA A 749 -24.08 15.83 -4.00
C ALA A 749 -22.59 16.20 -3.92
N ASP A 750 -22.27 17.41 -3.42
CA ASP A 750 -20.89 17.84 -3.20
C ASP A 750 -20.24 17.09 -2.01
N ARG A 751 -21.00 16.81 -0.94
CA ARG A 751 -20.55 15.90 0.13
C ARG A 751 -20.22 14.52 -0.42
N GLN A 752 -21.11 13.95 -1.24
CA GLN A 752 -20.88 12.65 -1.90
C GLN A 752 -19.68 12.69 -2.84
N ALA A 753 -19.42 13.79 -3.55
CA ALA A 753 -18.22 13.94 -4.38
C ALA A 753 -16.94 13.87 -3.53
N ILE A 754 -16.89 14.53 -2.37
CA ILE A 754 -15.77 14.39 -1.41
C ILE A 754 -15.61 12.92 -0.98
N LEU A 755 -16.70 12.21 -0.67
CA LEU A 755 -16.63 10.79 -0.30
C LEU A 755 -16.09 9.92 -1.45
N THR A 756 -16.54 10.15 -2.69
CA THR A 756 -16.06 9.45 -3.89
C THR A 756 -14.58 9.76 -4.17
N PHE A 757 -14.11 10.99 -3.93
CA PHE A 757 -12.69 11.32 -3.95
C PHE A 757 -11.91 10.56 -2.85
N LEU A 758 -12.40 10.54 -1.61
CA LEU A 758 -11.78 9.82 -0.50
C LEU A 758 -11.78 8.29 -0.70
N GLU A 759 -12.75 7.76 -1.44
CA GLU A 759 -12.77 6.36 -1.89
C GLU A 759 -11.87 6.09 -3.10
N SER A 760 -11.38 7.12 -3.82
CA SER A 760 -10.37 6.95 -4.88
C SER A 760 -8.95 6.78 -4.33
N LEU A 761 -8.71 7.15 -3.06
CA LEU A 761 -7.41 7.07 -2.39
C LEU A 761 -7.04 5.65 -1.94
#